data_AF-A0AAW1RIS9-F1
#
_entry.id   AF-A0AAW1RIS9-F1
#
_cell.length_a   1.000
_cell.length_b   1.000
_cell.length_c   1.000
_cell.angle_alpha   90.00
_cell.angle_beta   90.00
_cell.angle_gamma   90.00
#
_symmetry.space_group_name_H-M   'P 1'
#
loop_
_entity.id
_entity.type
_entity.pdbx_description
1 polymer ?
#
loop_
_entity_poly.entity_id
_entity_poly.type
_entity_poly.pdbx_seq_one_letter_code
_entity_poly.pdbx_strand_id
1 'polypeptide(L)'
;MASNGTTGPNLQATNSVWTAINGHWLSSCLRVLLELRIADILAKEQGPLSLDKLADKAGVQNETGRQHLYKVLRVLAQHSILDETKEHEFAANAATQDLVQGEKPSLGHMAAHLINAPKWDSWKLLPEAVKTGGTAFAMAHDGNDVYQYGEKSENAAYGKEFMNAMTYFTQHSLSGKPSLGEVFDWSHTKSVMDVGGGHGELLSHCMSFAGPSARGLLFDRPMVIKGVNVPGTFEAKGVKKDRLSMVTGDVREPFPKEVTDAKVDTIIMKHFLSAFSDSDARLIVKHCGMALTPGGKILLLQTLVPEAGDRSHNTCPDGVAPGLFAIEILAQCPGGGWRTLSEWKKIFESQGWGLHDLQQGACTLKRAFTNTFFPRTNVSLKLGTLASPALSSDTHNPSIHAFIQTFSASCSNSSSSSSLHEPQTPFSSATDAVRHGSSRRVSTRAAAASQPQATEASSDESASSSSQAQPDGSDAASAPAPTGLALSCAAALIPHPDKLKTGGEDAYFISSDHLKFGVADGVGGWSLSGVDSGEYSKQLMRLAKSVADDTEASAEAPLSILSQAYENLTIQKGSTTACVLCLEGERLHAANVGDSGFMVVRGNEVVFKTPPQQHSFNFPYQLGPRAKGYQTPNDAQLFSVAVREGDMIIAATDGVSDNVFPNEAATVAATLRKRGCKPQKIAQGLAHFAQQRAHAPSGMSPFALAARQQTKHIFDGGKLDDITVVFAECVAASRAEPGPQSKL
;
A
#
# COMPACT_ATOMS: atom_id res chain seq x y z
N MET A 1 5.86 29.41 41.46
CA MET A 1 5.11 28.18 41.80
C MET A 1 4.94 27.38 40.53
N ALA A 2 5.05 26.05 40.55
CA ALA A 2 4.85 25.25 39.35
C ALA A 2 3.35 25.13 39.04
N SER A 3 2.95 25.46 37.81
CA SER A 3 1.61 25.17 37.29
C SER A 3 1.59 23.72 36.80
N ASN A 4 0.78 22.87 37.44
CA ASN A 4 0.58 21.49 37.00
C ASN A 4 -0.14 21.47 35.63
N GLY A 5 0.63 21.38 34.56
CA GLY A 5 0.12 21.07 33.23
C GLY A 5 -0.30 19.60 33.17
N THR A 6 -1.50 19.27 33.66
CA THR A 6 -2.07 17.93 33.53
C THR A 6 -2.31 17.63 32.05
N THR A 7 -1.47 16.78 31.47
CA THR A 7 -1.71 16.21 30.15
C THR A 7 -3.05 15.46 30.17
N GLY A 8 -3.93 15.80 29.23
CA GLY A 8 -5.15 15.02 29.02
C GLY A 8 -4.81 13.57 28.64
N PRO A 9 -5.68 12.59 28.96
CA PRO A 9 -5.44 11.21 28.57
C PRO A 9 -5.27 11.13 27.04
N ASN A 10 -4.25 10.41 26.59
CA ASN A 10 -4.04 10.17 25.16
C ASN A 10 -5.23 9.35 24.63
N LEU A 11 -6.17 10.03 23.96
CA LEU A 11 -7.42 9.44 23.50
C LEU A 11 -7.19 8.33 22.46
N GLN A 12 -6.16 8.44 21.62
CA GLN A 12 -5.81 7.41 20.64
C GLN A 12 -5.32 6.12 21.33
N ALA A 13 -4.44 6.25 22.34
CA ALA A 13 -4.00 5.12 23.15
C ALA A 13 -5.16 4.51 23.96
N THR A 14 -6.02 5.37 24.52
CA THR A 14 -7.23 4.96 25.28
C THR A 14 -8.20 4.18 24.39
N ASN A 15 -8.47 4.66 23.18
CA ASN A 15 -9.30 3.97 22.20
C ASN A 15 -8.67 2.64 21.74
N SER A 16 -7.35 2.58 21.61
CA SER A 16 -6.64 1.33 21.27
C SER A 16 -6.83 0.25 22.34
N VAL A 17 -6.76 0.64 23.63
CA VAL A 17 -7.03 -0.25 24.76
C VAL A 17 -8.51 -0.67 24.79
N TRP A 18 -9.46 0.24 24.59
CA TRP A 18 -10.88 -0.11 24.50
C TRP A 18 -11.20 -1.04 23.34
N THR A 19 -10.57 -0.89 22.17
CA THR A 19 -10.72 -1.82 21.05
C THR A 19 -10.29 -3.25 21.43
N ALA A 20 -9.17 -3.38 22.15
CA ALA A 20 -8.69 -4.68 22.64
C ALA A 20 -9.62 -5.31 23.70
N ILE A 21 -10.14 -4.50 24.64
CA ILE A 21 -11.11 -4.95 25.65
C ILE A 21 -12.42 -5.41 24.97
N ASN A 22 -12.98 -4.59 24.09
CA ASN A 22 -14.31 -4.80 23.52
C ASN A 22 -14.32 -5.90 22.42
N GLY A 23 -13.17 -6.20 21.80
CA GLY A 23 -13.08 -7.18 20.72
C GLY A 23 -13.58 -8.58 21.10
N HIS A 24 -13.40 -9.00 22.35
CA HIS A 24 -13.90 -10.28 22.84
C HIS A 24 -15.43 -10.29 23.03
N TRP A 25 -16.06 -9.12 23.31
CA TRP A 25 -17.52 -8.97 23.36
C TRP A 25 -18.12 -9.06 21.96
N LEU A 26 -17.53 -8.35 20.98
CA LEU A 26 -18.00 -8.41 19.58
C LEU A 26 -17.88 -9.83 19.01
N SER A 27 -16.77 -10.52 19.31
CA SER A 27 -16.59 -11.94 18.96
C SER A 27 -17.65 -12.84 19.62
N SER A 28 -17.99 -12.57 20.88
CA SER A 28 -19.06 -13.30 21.59
C SER A 28 -20.45 -13.04 20.98
N CYS A 29 -20.73 -11.82 20.53
CA CYS A 29 -21.97 -11.51 19.80
C CYS A 29 -22.02 -12.24 18.45
N LEU A 30 -20.92 -12.25 17.68
CA LEU A 30 -20.82 -12.97 16.41
C LEU A 30 -21.02 -14.49 16.60
N ARG A 31 -20.50 -15.06 17.69
CA ARG A 31 -20.71 -16.46 18.04
C ARG A 31 -22.20 -16.80 18.19
N VAL A 32 -23.01 -15.94 18.83
CA VAL A 32 -24.47 -16.13 18.95
C VAL A 32 -25.16 -16.13 17.58
N LEU A 33 -24.73 -15.28 16.64
CA LEU A 33 -25.24 -15.26 15.26
C LEU A 33 -25.05 -16.60 14.55
N LEU A 34 -23.90 -17.24 14.79
CA LEU A 34 -23.50 -18.51 14.19
C LEU A 34 -24.14 -19.71 14.90
N GLU A 35 -24.07 -19.81 16.23
CA GLU A 35 -24.64 -20.93 17.00
C GLU A 35 -26.17 -21.00 16.89
N LEU A 36 -26.86 -19.86 16.84
CA LEU A 36 -28.31 -19.80 16.61
C LEU A 36 -28.70 -19.78 15.12
N ARG A 37 -27.74 -19.99 14.21
CA ARG A 37 -27.93 -20.07 12.74
C ARG A 37 -28.68 -18.86 12.14
N ILE A 38 -28.54 -17.69 12.77
CA ILE A 38 -29.23 -16.45 12.38
C ILE A 38 -28.85 -16.02 10.96
N ALA A 39 -27.56 -16.13 10.60
CA ALA A 39 -27.09 -15.82 9.26
C ALA A 39 -27.78 -16.72 8.20
N ASP A 40 -27.88 -18.03 8.45
CA ASP A 40 -28.59 -18.95 7.55
C ASP A 40 -30.10 -18.69 7.49
N ILE A 41 -30.72 -18.24 8.57
CA ILE A 41 -32.15 -17.88 8.59
C ILE A 41 -32.37 -16.64 7.73
N LEU A 42 -31.62 -15.56 7.98
CA LEU A 42 -31.75 -14.30 7.24
C LEU A 42 -31.36 -14.44 5.76
N ALA A 43 -30.44 -15.34 5.41
CA ALA A 43 -30.05 -15.59 4.03
C ALA A 43 -31.03 -16.48 3.23
N LYS A 44 -31.90 -17.26 3.90
CA LYS A 44 -32.91 -18.11 3.26
C LYS A 44 -34.24 -17.41 3.02
N GLU A 45 -34.57 -16.42 3.85
CA GLU A 45 -35.83 -15.69 3.78
C GLU A 45 -35.71 -14.49 2.82
N GLN A 46 -36.76 -14.20 2.06
CA GLN A 46 -36.75 -13.10 1.09
C GLN A 46 -37.07 -11.76 1.74
N GLY A 47 -36.04 -11.13 2.30
CA GLY A 47 -36.10 -9.79 2.89
C GLY A 47 -36.13 -9.79 4.43
N PRO A 48 -36.51 -8.65 5.04
CA PRO A 48 -36.37 -8.47 6.49
C PRO A 48 -37.31 -9.36 7.31
N LEU A 49 -36.84 -9.80 8.49
CA LEU A 49 -37.61 -10.56 9.47
C LEU A 49 -37.78 -9.75 10.76
N SER A 50 -38.98 -9.78 11.33
CA SER A 50 -39.19 -9.31 12.70
C SER A 50 -38.45 -10.21 13.70
N LEU A 51 -38.01 -9.61 14.81
CA LEU A 51 -37.34 -10.29 15.92
C LEU A 51 -38.07 -11.58 16.32
N ASP A 52 -39.39 -11.56 16.43
CA ASP A 52 -40.17 -12.75 16.80
C ASP A 52 -40.05 -13.90 15.82
N LYS A 53 -40.21 -13.64 14.51
CA LYS A 53 -40.06 -14.66 13.47
C LYS A 53 -38.65 -15.24 13.46
N LEU A 54 -37.66 -14.39 13.73
CA LEU A 54 -36.26 -14.79 13.78
C LEU A 54 -35.96 -15.61 15.05
N ALA A 55 -36.49 -15.19 16.20
CA ALA A 55 -36.40 -15.90 17.48
C ALA A 55 -37.09 -17.27 17.41
N ASP A 56 -38.29 -17.35 16.84
CA ASP A 56 -39.03 -18.60 16.62
C ASP A 56 -38.20 -19.60 15.81
N LYS A 57 -37.65 -19.15 14.66
CA LYS A 57 -36.78 -19.94 13.78
C LYS A 57 -35.45 -20.34 14.44
N ALA A 58 -34.94 -19.50 15.34
CA ALA A 58 -33.74 -19.75 16.14
C ALA A 58 -34.00 -20.54 17.44
N GLY A 59 -35.23 -20.96 17.71
CA GLY A 59 -35.60 -21.71 18.91
C GLY A 59 -35.70 -20.89 20.21
N VAL A 60 -35.58 -19.56 20.15
CA VAL A 60 -35.57 -18.66 21.30
C VAL A 60 -37.01 -18.38 21.78
N GLN A 61 -37.56 -19.32 22.54
CA GLN A 61 -39.00 -19.31 22.88
C GLN A 61 -39.42 -18.18 23.81
N ASN A 62 -38.72 -17.96 24.93
CA ASN A 62 -39.17 -17.07 26.01
C ASN A 62 -38.81 -15.59 25.77
N GLU A 63 -39.65 -14.70 26.31
CA GLU A 63 -39.54 -13.24 26.13
C GLU A 63 -38.19 -12.66 26.54
N THR A 64 -37.65 -13.06 27.70
CA THR A 64 -36.33 -12.60 28.14
C THR A 64 -35.23 -13.00 27.16
N GLY A 65 -35.32 -14.19 26.56
CA GLY A 65 -34.46 -14.64 25.47
C GLY A 65 -34.59 -13.79 24.21
N ARG A 66 -35.81 -13.41 23.81
CA ARG A 66 -36.06 -12.50 22.67
C ARG A 66 -35.41 -11.13 22.90
N GLN A 67 -35.56 -10.59 24.11
CA GLN A 67 -34.93 -9.32 24.52
C GLN A 67 -33.40 -9.40 24.65
N HIS A 68 -32.83 -10.58 24.90
CA HIS A 68 -31.38 -10.81 24.85
C HIS A 68 -30.87 -10.90 23.41
N LEU A 69 -31.54 -11.71 22.56
CA LEU A 69 -31.23 -11.83 21.14
C LEU A 69 -31.27 -10.47 20.46
N TYR A 70 -32.29 -9.65 20.75
CA TYR A 70 -32.43 -8.31 20.21
C TYR A 70 -31.20 -7.43 20.45
N LYS A 71 -30.70 -7.40 21.69
CA LYS A 71 -29.53 -6.58 22.06
C LYS A 71 -28.27 -7.05 21.34
N VAL A 72 -28.09 -8.36 21.17
CA VAL A 72 -26.97 -8.93 20.40
C VAL A 72 -27.07 -8.56 18.93
N LEU A 73 -28.24 -8.74 18.29
CA LEU A 73 -28.44 -8.40 16.88
C LEU A 73 -28.30 -6.89 16.61
N ARG A 74 -28.78 -6.03 17.51
CA ARG A 74 -28.63 -4.57 17.42
C ARG A 74 -27.16 -4.11 17.53
N VAL A 75 -26.33 -4.78 18.34
CA VAL A 75 -24.87 -4.55 18.34
C VAL A 75 -24.25 -5.02 17.03
N LEU A 76 -24.61 -6.20 16.51
CA LEU A 76 -24.12 -6.68 15.22
C LEU A 76 -24.52 -5.77 14.05
N ALA A 77 -25.72 -5.15 14.11
CA ALA A 77 -26.16 -4.14 13.16
C ALA A 77 -25.35 -2.84 13.25
N GLN A 78 -25.02 -2.38 14.45
CA GLN A 78 -24.13 -1.21 14.65
C GLN A 78 -22.69 -1.44 14.12
N HIS A 79 -22.28 -2.70 14.02
CA HIS A 79 -21.04 -3.18 13.40
C HIS A 79 -21.21 -3.66 11.95
N SER A 80 -22.36 -3.41 11.32
CA SER A 80 -22.67 -3.72 9.91
C SER A 80 -22.57 -5.20 9.50
N ILE A 81 -22.66 -6.13 10.46
CA ILE A 81 -22.66 -7.59 10.21
C ILE A 81 -24.00 -8.08 9.65
N LEU A 82 -25.06 -7.30 9.88
CA LEU A 82 -26.43 -7.43 9.39
C LEU A 82 -27.08 -6.04 9.43
N ASP A 83 -28.28 -5.88 8.88
CA ASP A 83 -28.98 -4.59 8.90
C ASP A 83 -30.18 -4.64 9.87
N GLU A 84 -30.38 -3.58 10.68
CA GLU A 84 -31.64 -3.33 11.41
C GLU A 84 -32.48 -2.35 10.56
N THR A 85 -33.45 -2.87 9.80
CA THR A 85 -34.21 -2.09 8.79
C THR A 85 -35.24 -1.16 9.41
N LYS A 86 -35.74 -1.53 10.58
CA LYS A 86 -36.46 -0.69 11.55
C LYS A 86 -36.32 -1.37 12.92
N GLU A 87 -36.76 -0.70 13.98
CA GLU A 87 -36.68 -1.25 15.33
C GLU A 87 -37.34 -2.65 15.42
N HIS A 88 -36.59 -3.62 15.95
CA HIS A 88 -36.96 -5.05 16.00
C HIS A 88 -37.17 -5.76 14.64
N GLU A 89 -36.60 -5.26 13.54
CA GLU A 89 -36.60 -5.95 12.24
C GLU A 89 -35.19 -6.00 11.62
N PHE A 90 -34.77 -7.19 11.17
CA PHE A 90 -33.41 -7.47 10.73
C PHE A 90 -33.36 -8.10 9.33
N ALA A 91 -32.33 -7.77 8.54
CA ALA A 91 -32.09 -8.30 7.20
C ALA A 91 -30.63 -8.76 7.01
N ALA A 92 -30.42 -9.70 6.08
CA ALA A 92 -29.08 -10.09 5.66
C ALA A 92 -28.47 -9.06 4.70
N ASN A 93 -27.26 -8.61 5.01
CA ASN A 93 -26.42 -7.82 4.12
C ASN A 93 -25.22 -8.66 3.60
N ALA A 94 -24.28 -8.05 2.89
CA ALA A 94 -23.13 -8.76 2.32
C ALA A 94 -22.31 -9.54 3.38
N ALA A 95 -22.03 -8.93 4.54
CA ALA A 95 -21.32 -9.59 5.63
C ALA A 95 -22.14 -10.74 6.24
N THR A 96 -23.47 -10.62 6.28
CA THR A 96 -24.35 -11.73 6.71
C THR A 96 -24.28 -12.91 5.75
N GLN A 97 -24.19 -12.66 4.44
CA GLN A 97 -24.11 -13.71 3.41
C GLN A 97 -22.79 -14.48 3.47
N ASP A 98 -21.66 -13.80 3.70
CA ASP A 98 -20.36 -14.46 3.90
C ASP A 98 -20.36 -15.39 5.13
N LEU A 99 -21.17 -15.06 6.15
CA LEU A 99 -21.31 -15.80 7.40
C LEU A 99 -22.26 -17.02 7.34
N VAL A 100 -22.88 -17.31 6.19
CA VAL A 100 -23.80 -18.46 6.03
C VAL A 100 -23.05 -19.79 6.10
N GLN A 101 -23.51 -20.72 6.94
CA GLN A 101 -22.93 -22.05 7.15
C GLN A 101 -23.63 -23.12 6.28
N GLY A 102 -23.72 -22.86 4.97
CA GLY A 102 -24.39 -23.73 4.00
C GLY A 102 -23.63 -25.02 3.67
N GLU A 103 -24.01 -25.69 2.59
CA GLU A 103 -23.34 -26.93 2.13
C GLU A 103 -21.90 -26.70 1.64
N LYS A 104 -21.55 -25.45 1.29
CA LYS A 104 -20.24 -25.05 0.79
C LYS A 104 -19.41 -24.38 1.90
N PRO A 105 -18.08 -24.57 1.92
CA PRO A 105 -17.16 -23.76 2.72
C PRO A 105 -17.40 -22.24 2.54
N SER A 106 -17.29 -21.49 3.63
CA SER A 106 -17.59 -20.05 3.71
C SER A 106 -16.84 -19.37 4.84
N LEU A 107 -16.84 -18.02 4.87
CA LEU A 107 -16.29 -17.26 6.00
C LEU A 107 -17.03 -17.60 7.31
N GLY A 108 -18.33 -17.92 7.25
CA GLY A 108 -19.12 -18.42 8.38
C GLY A 108 -18.59 -19.71 9.01
N HIS A 109 -17.99 -20.61 8.22
CA HIS A 109 -17.30 -21.79 8.74
C HIS A 109 -15.95 -21.45 9.38
N MET A 110 -15.19 -20.52 8.78
CA MET A 110 -13.92 -20.05 9.32
C MET A 110 -14.11 -19.29 10.64
N ALA A 111 -15.11 -18.41 10.70
CA ALA A 111 -15.50 -17.70 11.91
C ALA A 111 -15.90 -18.68 13.01
N ALA A 112 -16.81 -19.62 12.72
CA ALA A 112 -17.23 -20.64 13.68
C ALA A 112 -16.04 -21.45 14.23
N HIS A 113 -15.16 -21.94 13.35
CA HIS A 113 -13.97 -22.68 13.77
C HIS A 113 -13.06 -21.87 14.72
N LEU A 114 -12.95 -20.55 14.53
CA LEU A 114 -12.09 -19.68 15.34
C LEU A 114 -12.71 -19.24 16.68
N ILE A 115 -14.05 -19.20 16.80
CA ILE A 115 -14.74 -18.72 18.01
C ILE A 115 -15.65 -19.76 18.69
N ASN A 116 -15.57 -21.03 18.31
CA ASN A 116 -16.24 -22.14 19.00
C ASN A 116 -15.73 -22.35 20.44
N ALA A 117 -16.43 -23.20 21.21
CA ALA A 117 -16.09 -23.46 22.61
C ALA A 117 -14.67 -24.04 22.80
N PRO A 118 -14.21 -25.10 22.09
CA PRO A 118 -12.85 -25.61 22.26
C PRO A 118 -11.74 -24.58 22.01
N LYS A 119 -11.90 -23.67 21.03
CA LYS A 119 -11.01 -22.51 20.87
C LYS A 119 -11.07 -21.58 22.07
N TRP A 120 -12.28 -21.17 22.46
CA TRP A 120 -12.47 -20.24 23.59
C TRP A 120 -11.84 -20.78 24.88
N ASP A 121 -11.93 -22.08 25.13
CA ASP A 121 -11.32 -22.75 26.28
C ASP A 121 -9.78 -22.71 26.24
N SER A 122 -9.17 -22.88 25.06
CA SER A 122 -7.73 -22.68 24.89
C SER A 122 -7.28 -21.23 25.13
N TRP A 123 -8.04 -20.24 24.66
CA TRP A 123 -7.69 -18.82 24.82
C TRP A 123 -7.72 -18.36 26.29
N LYS A 124 -8.51 -19.01 27.17
CA LYS A 124 -8.45 -18.79 28.64
C LYS A 124 -7.08 -19.14 29.23
N LEU A 125 -6.40 -20.14 28.67
CA LEU A 125 -5.15 -20.69 29.20
C LEU A 125 -3.90 -20.08 28.55
N LEU A 126 -4.07 -19.22 27.54
CA LEU A 126 -2.96 -18.53 26.86
C LEU A 126 -1.95 -17.84 27.82
N PRO A 127 -2.36 -17.18 28.93
CA PRO A 127 -1.40 -16.61 29.88
C PRO A 127 -0.51 -17.65 30.57
N GLU A 128 -1.05 -18.82 30.92
CA GLU A 128 -0.29 -19.90 31.57
C GLU A 128 0.56 -20.67 30.55
N ALA A 129 0.06 -20.83 29.32
CA ALA A 129 0.82 -21.35 28.18
C ALA A 129 2.08 -20.48 27.91
N VAL A 130 1.93 -19.16 27.82
CA VAL A 130 3.04 -18.21 27.68
C VAL A 130 4.02 -18.27 28.87
N LYS A 131 3.50 -18.42 30.10
CA LYS A 131 4.30 -18.52 31.33
C LYS A 131 5.10 -19.82 31.46
N THR A 132 4.67 -20.90 30.81
CA THR A 132 5.27 -22.24 30.91
C THR A 132 5.98 -22.73 29.64
N GLY A 133 5.72 -22.10 28.50
CA GLY A 133 6.14 -22.58 27.17
C GLY A 133 5.27 -23.71 26.60
N GLY A 134 4.11 -23.99 27.21
CA GLY A 134 3.16 -25.01 26.73
C GLY A 134 2.19 -24.51 25.65
N THR A 135 1.37 -25.41 25.11
CA THR A 135 0.33 -25.09 24.11
C THR A 135 -1.03 -25.00 24.77
N ALA A 136 -1.70 -23.85 24.66
CA ALA A 136 -2.91 -23.52 25.42
C ALA A 136 -4.09 -24.46 25.12
N PHE A 137 -4.22 -24.95 23.88
CA PHE A 137 -5.25 -25.91 23.49
C PHE A 137 -4.99 -27.31 24.09
N ALA A 138 -3.74 -27.78 24.06
CA ALA A 138 -3.36 -29.03 24.73
C ALA A 138 -3.56 -28.97 26.25
N MET A 139 -3.35 -27.79 26.87
CA MET A 139 -3.67 -27.57 28.29
C MET A 139 -5.17 -27.63 28.58
N ALA A 140 -6.03 -27.23 27.64
CA ALA A 140 -7.48 -27.23 27.81
C ALA A 140 -8.12 -28.61 27.55
N HIS A 141 -7.50 -29.43 26.69
CA HIS A 141 -8.11 -30.64 26.11
C HIS A 141 -7.25 -31.90 26.31
N ASP A 142 -6.94 -32.24 27.57
CA ASP A 142 -6.26 -33.48 27.97
C ASP A 142 -4.96 -33.80 27.22
N GLY A 143 -4.13 -32.78 26.96
CA GLY A 143 -2.87 -32.90 26.24
C GLY A 143 -2.98 -33.06 24.72
N ASN A 144 -4.20 -33.03 24.16
CA ASN A 144 -4.43 -33.20 22.72
C ASN A 144 -4.27 -31.87 21.98
N ASP A 145 -3.50 -31.85 20.89
CA ASP A 145 -3.46 -30.69 19.99
C ASP A 145 -4.74 -30.52 19.15
N VAL A 146 -4.83 -29.40 18.44
CA VAL A 146 -5.99 -29.03 17.59
C VAL A 146 -6.36 -30.11 16.55
N TYR A 147 -5.39 -30.89 16.07
CA TYR A 147 -5.59 -31.94 15.07
C TYR A 147 -6.01 -33.25 15.73
N GLN A 148 -5.31 -33.65 16.79
CA GLN A 148 -5.59 -34.86 17.58
C GLN A 148 -7.00 -34.80 18.18
N TYR A 149 -7.41 -33.64 18.69
CA TYR A 149 -8.75 -33.42 19.21
C TYR A 149 -9.82 -33.63 18.13
N GLY A 150 -9.63 -33.07 16.93
CA GLY A 150 -10.56 -33.20 15.80
C GLY A 150 -10.62 -34.59 15.17
N GLU A 151 -9.63 -35.46 15.42
CA GLU A 151 -9.62 -36.85 14.96
C GLU A 151 -10.35 -37.83 15.90
N LYS A 152 -10.67 -37.43 17.15
CA LYS A 152 -11.49 -38.25 18.04
C LYS A 152 -12.93 -38.33 17.52
N SER A 153 -13.54 -39.51 17.55
CA SER A 153 -14.91 -39.73 17.05
C SER A 153 -15.99 -38.93 17.78
N GLU A 154 -15.78 -38.68 19.08
CA GLU A 154 -16.63 -37.78 19.90
C GLU A 154 -16.62 -36.32 19.43
N ASN A 155 -15.53 -35.89 18.78
CA ASN A 155 -15.30 -34.53 18.31
C ASN A 155 -15.49 -34.40 16.79
N ALA A 156 -16.10 -35.38 16.11
CA ALA A 156 -16.23 -35.39 14.65
C ALA A 156 -16.92 -34.13 14.07
N ALA A 157 -17.79 -33.46 14.84
CA ALA A 157 -18.36 -32.17 14.47
C ALA A 157 -17.30 -31.05 14.35
N TYR A 158 -16.37 -30.97 15.32
CA TYR A 158 -15.24 -30.04 15.30
C TYR A 158 -14.28 -30.35 14.15
N GLY A 159 -13.97 -31.63 13.92
CA GLY A 159 -13.15 -32.05 12.78
C GLY A 159 -13.76 -31.64 11.43
N LYS A 160 -15.08 -31.80 11.26
CA LYS A 160 -15.81 -31.33 10.06
C LYS A 160 -15.77 -29.81 9.91
N GLU A 161 -15.98 -29.06 10.99
CA GLU A 161 -15.95 -27.60 10.99
C GLU A 161 -14.55 -27.07 10.61
N PHE A 162 -13.50 -27.62 11.21
CA PHE A 162 -12.10 -27.34 10.86
C PHE A 162 -11.82 -27.59 9.37
N MET A 163 -12.25 -28.73 8.82
CA MET A 163 -12.02 -29.02 7.40
C MET A 163 -12.78 -28.07 6.46
N ASN A 164 -14.00 -27.65 6.81
CA ASN A 164 -14.71 -26.61 6.05
C ASN A 164 -14.00 -25.25 6.15
N ALA A 165 -13.55 -24.85 7.35
CA ALA A 165 -12.79 -23.62 7.55
C ALA A 165 -11.49 -23.58 6.74
N MET A 166 -10.68 -24.66 6.77
CA MET A 166 -9.43 -24.75 6.01
C MET A 166 -9.66 -24.85 4.49
N THR A 167 -10.77 -25.43 4.05
CA THR A 167 -11.14 -25.44 2.62
C THR A 167 -11.52 -24.03 2.15
N TYR A 168 -12.36 -23.31 2.90
CA TYR A 168 -12.67 -21.90 2.61
C TYR A 168 -11.42 -21.04 2.58
N PHE A 169 -10.58 -21.13 3.62
CA PHE A 169 -9.35 -20.35 3.71
C PHE A 169 -8.34 -20.73 2.61
N THR A 170 -8.52 -21.86 1.93
CA THR A 170 -7.74 -22.24 0.74
C THR A 170 -8.31 -21.66 -0.54
N GLN A 171 -9.64 -21.65 -0.70
CA GLN A 171 -10.32 -20.99 -1.81
C GLN A 171 -10.06 -19.47 -1.79
N HIS A 172 -10.10 -18.83 -0.61
CA HIS A 172 -9.82 -17.41 -0.39
C HIS A 172 -8.38 -16.99 -0.80
N SER A 173 -7.35 -17.75 -0.37
CA SER A 173 -5.96 -17.50 -0.82
C SER A 173 -5.74 -17.66 -2.33
N LEU A 174 -6.63 -18.38 -3.02
CA LEU A 174 -6.52 -18.68 -4.45
C LEU A 174 -7.34 -17.73 -5.33
N SER A 175 -8.50 -17.25 -4.85
CA SER A 175 -9.36 -16.29 -5.57
C SER A 175 -8.79 -14.87 -5.61
N GLY A 176 -7.97 -14.49 -4.63
CA GLY A 176 -7.31 -13.19 -4.59
C GLY A 176 -6.30 -12.96 -5.73
N LYS A 177 -6.44 -11.83 -6.44
CA LYS A 177 -5.56 -11.43 -7.56
C LYS A 177 -4.29 -10.69 -7.09
N PRO A 178 -3.11 -10.94 -7.69
CA PRO A 178 -2.84 -11.95 -8.70
C PRO A 178 -2.95 -13.38 -8.12
N SER A 179 -3.60 -14.25 -8.87
CA SER A 179 -3.87 -15.64 -8.51
C SER A 179 -2.58 -16.47 -8.53
N LEU A 180 -2.65 -17.71 -8.01
CA LEU A 180 -1.48 -18.60 -8.02
C LEU A 180 -1.06 -19.04 -9.45
N GLY A 181 -1.96 -18.97 -10.42
CA GLY A 181 -1.64 -19.19 -11.84
C GLY A 181 -0.97 -17.99 -12.52
N GLU A 182 -1.13 -16.77 -11.99
CA GLU A 182 -0.59 -15.52 -12.55
C GLU A 182 0.80 -15.16 -11.98
N VAL A 183 1.14 -15.60 -10.76
CA VAL A 183 2.42 -15.25 -10.10
C VAL A 183 3.53 -16.30 -10.22
N PHE A 184 3.26 -17.45 -10.84
CA PHE A 184 4.26 -18.53 -10.94
C PHE A 184 4.21 -19.17 -12.33
N ASP A 185 5.38 -19.34 -12.94
CA ASP A 185 5.50 -20.06 -14.20
C ASP A 185 5.31 -21.57 -13.99
N TRP A 186 4.08 -22.03 -14.25
CA TRP A 186 3.70 -23.43 -14.24
C TRP A 186 4.10 -24.20 -15.51
N SER A 187 4.58 -23.52 -16.57
CA SER A 187 4.83 -24.16 -17.89
C SER A 187 5.92 -25.24 -17.88
N HIS A 188 6.80 -25.20 -16.88
CA HIS A 188 7.85 -26.18 -16.66
C HIS A 188 7.51 -27.24 -15.59
N THR A 189 6.38 -27.12 -14.90
CA THR A 189 5.92 -28.06 -13.87
C THR A 189 5.35 -29.33 -14.51
N LYS A 190 5.96 -30.49 -14.26
CA LYS A 190 5.49 -31.79 -14.76
C LYS A 190 4.90 -32.65 -13.64
N SER A 191 5.30 -32.39 -12.40
CA SER A 191 5.02 -33.19 -11.23
C SER A 191 5.02 -32.32 -9.97
N VAL A 192 3.83 -32.09 -9.42
CA VAL A 192 3.62 -31.26 -8.23
C VAL A 192 3.16 -32.12 -7.04
N MET A 193 3.84 -32.00 -5.90
CA MET A 193 3.39 -32.56 -4.62
C MET A 193 2.82 -31.47 -3.71
N ASP A 194 1.67 -31.71 -3.11
CA ASP A 194 1.04 -30.83 -2.11
C ASP A 194 1.15 -31.50 -0.72
N VAL A 195 1.96 -30.91 0.16
CA VAL A 195 2.31 -31.46 1.47
C VAL A 195 1.48 -30.78 2.56
N GLY A 196 0.62 -31.57 3.22
CA GLY A 196 -0.47 -31.04 4.04
C GLY A 196 -1.62 -30.49 3.19
N GLY A 197 -1.83 -31.05 1.99
CA GLY A 197 -2.79 -30.56 0.99
C GLY A 197 -4.27 -30.78 1.34
N GLY A 198 -4.58 -31.39 2.48
CA GLY A 198 -5.94 -31.62 2.94
C GLY A 198 -6.72 -32.53 1.99
N HIS A 199 -7.90 -32.08 1.57
CA HIS A 199 -8.69 -32.77 0.53
C HIS A 199 -8.20 -32.50 -0.91
N GLY A 200 -7.07 -31.83 -1.11
CA GLY A 200 -6.43 -31.63 -2.42
C GLY A 200 -6.93 -30.43 -3.23
N GLU A 201 -7.64 -29.49 -2.60
CA GLU A 201 -8.19 -28.31 -3.29
C GLU A 201 -7.09 -27.43 -3.90
N LEU A 202 -5.94 -27.29 -3.21
CA LEU A 202 -4.77 -26.57 -3.73
C LEU A 202 -4.10 -27.34 -4.88
N LEU A 203 -3.72 -28.61 -4.65
CA LEU A 203 -3.17 -29.49 -5.70
C LEU A 203 -4.00 -29.50 -6.99
N SER A 204 -5.34 -29.55 -6.88
CA SER A 204 -6.24 -29.55 -8.04
C SER A 204 -6.12 -28.28 -8.90
N HIS A 205 -5.87 -27.13 -8.28
CA HIS A 205 -5.58 -25.88 -9.00
C HIS A 205 -4.17 -25.89 -9.59
N CYS A 206 -3.15 -26.31 -8.83
CA CYS A 206 -1.77 -26.41 -9.32
C CYS A 206 -1.65 -27.32 -10.55
N MET A 207 -2.35 -28.46 -10.56
CA MET A 207 -2.44 -29.36 -11.72
C MET A 207 -3.23 -28.75 -12.90
N SER A 208 -4.17 -27.83 -12.64
CA SER A 208 -4.86 -27.09 -13.70
C SER A 208 -3.96 -26.01 -14.32
N PHE A 209 -3.08 -25.38 -13.54
CA PHE A 209 -2.13 -24.39 -14.05
C PHE A 209 -0.95 -25.04 -14.79
N ALA A 210 -0.44 -26.17 -14.28
CA ALA A 210 0.59 -26.99 -14.94
C ALA A 210 0.08 -27.77 -16.17
N GLY A 211 -1.24 -27.82 -16.38
CA GLY A 211 -1.85 -28.31 -17.60
C GLY A 211 -2.11 -29.83 -17.67
N PRO A 212 -2.49 -30.35 -18.86
CA PRO A 212 -3.10 -31.67 -19.01
C PRO A 212 -2.14 -32.84 -18.82
N SER A 213 -0.83 -32.62 -18.96
CA SER A 213 0.22 -33.63 -18.79
C SER A 213 0.76 -33.75 -17.36
N ALA A 214 0.53 -32.73 -16.51
CA ALA A 214 1.10 -32.69 -15.17
C ALA A 214 0.54 -33.80 -14.27
N ARG A 215 1.40 -34.39 -13.42
CA ARG A 215 1.03 -35.35 -12.37
C ARG A 215 0.99 -34.66 -11.00
N GLY A 216 0.12 -35.16 -10.11
CA GLY A 216 -0.05 -34.65 -8.76
C GLY A 216 0.21 -35.72 -7.72
N LEU A 217 0.83 -35.35 -6.61
CA LEU A 217 1.00 -36.18 -5.42
C LEU A 217 0.40 -35.44 -4.23
N LEU A 218 -0.69 -35.95 -3.65
CA LEU A 218 -1.28 -35.42 -2.43
C LEU A 218 -0.68 -36.17 -1.23
N PHE A 219 0.00 -35.45 -0.33
CA PHE A 219 0.55 -36.03 0.89
C PHE A 219 -0.13 -35.42 2.12
N ASP A 220 -0.80 -36.26 2.92
CA ASP A 220 -1.42 -35.87 4.19
C ASP A 220 -1.56 -37.08 5.13
N ARG A 221 -2.18 -36.92 6.29
CA ARG A 221 -2.36 -37.97 7.29
C ARG A 221 -3.45 -38.97 6.86
N PRO A 222 -3.40 -40.24 7.31
CA PRO A 222 -4.30 -41.31 6.83
C PRO A 222 -5.81 -41.03 6.92
N MET A 223 -6.26 -40.22 7.89
CA MET A 223 -7.69 -39.90 8.03
C MET A 223 -8.14 -38.74 7.14
N VAL A 224 -7.21 -37.85 6.76
CA VAL A 224 -7.48 -36.72 5.85
C VAL A 224 -7.59 -37.21 4.41
N ILE A 225 -6.68 -38.08 3.96
CA ILE A 225 -6.72 -38.67 2.61
C ILE A 225 -8.00 -39.51 2.38
N LYS A 226 -8.57 -40.12 3.43
CA LYS A 226 -9.87 -40.83 3.34
C LYS A 226 -11.06 -39.91 3.01
N GLY A 227 -10.95 -38.60 3.25
CA GLY A 227 -12.00 -37.62 2.94
C GLY A 227 -11.95 -37.06 1.52
N VAL A 228 -10.96 -37.41 0.70
CA VAL A 228 -10.75 -36.83 -0.63
C VAL A 228 -11.83 -37.25 -1.62
N ASN A 229 -12.73 -36.32 -1.96
CA ASN A 229 -13.72 -36.47 -3.02
C ASN A 229 -13.07 -36.24 -4.41
N VAL A 230 -12.41 -37.28 -4.97
CA VAL A 230 -11.71 -37.17 -6.26
C VAL A 230 -12.61 -36.62 -7.39
N PRO A 231 -13.86 -37.09 -7.59
CA PRO A 231 -14.74 -36.51 -8.60
C PRO A 231 -15.03 -35.01 -8.38
N GLY A 232 -15.38 -34.63 -7.14
CA GLY A 232 -15.78 -33.25 -6.80
C GLY A 232 -14.63 -32.24 -6.77
N THR A 233 -13.42 -32.66 -6.37
CA THR A 233 -12.26 -31.78 -6.21
C THR A 233 -11.37 -31.75 -7.46
N PHE A 234 -11.12 -32.90 -8.08
CA PHE A 234 -10.14 -33.07 -9.15
C PHE A 234 -10.79 -33.21 -10.53
N GLU A 235 -11.72 -34.16 -10.70
CA GLU A 235 -12.31 -34.43 -12.03
C GLU A 235 -13.19 -33.26 -12.50
N ALA A 236 -13.88 -32.59 -11.59
CA ALA A 236 -14.57 -31.32 -11.82
C ALA A 236 -13.66 -30.17 -12.31
N LYS A 237 -12.33 -30.27 -12.13
CA LYS A 237 -11.32 -29.34 -12.65
C LYS A 237 -10.50 -29.94 -13.82
N GLY A 238 -10.99 -31.02 -14.46
CA GLY A 238 -10.30 -31.70 -15.56
C GLY A 238 -9.09 -32.54 -15.15
N VAL A 239 -8.88 -32.77 -13.85
CA VAL A 239 -7.80 -33.63 -13.34
C VAL A 239 -8.30 -35.07 -13.25
N LYS A 240 -7.94 -35.86 -14.28
CA LYS A 240 -8.18 -37.31 -14.30
C LYS A 240 -7.44 -38.04 -13.18
N LYS A 241 -8.08 -39.05 -12.59
CA LYS A 241 -7.58 -39.86 -11.47
C LYS A 241 -6.24 -40.56 -11.74
N ASP A 242 -5.92 -40.93 -12.98
CA ASP A 242 -4.64 -41.57 -13.36
C ASP A 242 -3.43 -40.61 -13.29
N ARG A 243 -3.67 -39.30 -13.24
CA ARG A 243 -2.65 -38.26 -13.00
C ARG A 243 -2.40 -37.99 -11.52
N LEU A 244 -3.26 -38.48 -10.62
CA LEU A 244 -3.18 -38.24 -9.18
C LEU A 244 -2.61 -39.47 -8.45
N SER A 245 -1.70 -39.21 -7.51
CA SER A 245 -1.25 -40.18 -6.50
C SER A 245 -1.57 -39.60 -5.12
N MET A 246 -1.99 -40.44 -4.17
CA MET A 246 -2.30 -40.03 -2.81
C MET A 246 -1.53 -40.93 -1.86
N VAL A 247 -0.63 -40.34 -1.06
CA VAL A 247 0.26 -41.08 -0.16
C VAL A 247 0.07 -40.55 1.25
N THR A 248 0.07 -41.45 2.24
CA THR A 248 -0.22 -41.10 3.63
C THR A 248 1.00 -41.23 4.53
N GLY A 249 1.19 -40.28 5.44
CA GLY A 249 2.22 -40.39 6.48
C GLY A 249 2.25 -39.21 7.45
N ASP A 250 3.33 -39.14 8.22
CA ASP A 250 3.71 -37.97 9.02
C ASP A 250 4.91 -37.29 8.34
N VAL A 251 4.92 -35.97 8.27
CA VAL A 251 5.99 -35.18 7.63
C VAL A 251 7.26 -35.09 8.48
N ARG A 252 7.15 -35.38 9.80
CA ARG A 252 8.26 -35.45 10.74
C ARG A 252 9.08 -36.73 10.57
N GLU A 253 8.47 -37.77 10.00
CA GLU A 253 9.16 -38.98 9.56
C GLU A 253 9.70 -38.82 8.13
N PRO A 254 10.75 -39.57 7.73
CA PRO A 254 11.20 -39.59 6.35
C PRO A 254 10.08 -40.07 5.40
N PHE A 255 9.88 -39.38 4.29
CA PHE A 255 8.81 -39.72 3.35
C PHE A 255 8.92 -41.17 2.82
N PRO A 256 7.79 -41.86 2.58
CA PRO A 256 7.77 -43.19 1.97
C PRO A 256 8.53 -43.24 0.64
N LYS A 257 9.04 -44.41 0.27
CA LYS A 257 9.75 -44.63 -1.01
C LYS A 257 8.94 -44.15 -2.21
N GLU A 258 7.63 -44.41 -2.21
CA GLU A 258 6.68 -43.95 -3.24
C GLU A 258 6.77 -42.43 -3.52
N VAL A 259 7.08 -41.61 -2.51
CA VAL A 259 7.23 -40.14 -2.65
C VAL A 259 8.61 -39.77 -3.18
N THR A 260 9.66 -40.42 -2.69
CA THR A 260 11.06 -40.12 -3.07
C THR A 260 11.44 -40.70 -4.44
N ASP A 261 10.85 -41.83 -4.82
CA ASP A 261 10.98 -42.46 -6.14
C ASP A 261 10.11 -41.75 -7.19
N ALA A 262 9.01 -41.08 -6.81
CA ALA A 262 8.20 -40.26 -7.70
C ALA A 262 8.94 -39.02 -8.24
N LYS A 263 9.97 -38.54 -7.53
CA LYS A 263 10.89 -37.46 -7.93
C LYS A 263 10.17 -36.26 -8.55
N VAL A 264 9.45 -35.54 -7.70
CA VAL A 264 8.68 -34.37 -8.14
C VAL A 264 9.60 -33.20 -8.49
N ASP A 265 9.18 -32.34 -9.42
CA ASP A 265 9.89 -31.09 -9.75
C ASP A 265 9.43 -29.91 -8.90
N THR A 266 8.21 -29.98 -8.37
CA THR A 266 7.58 -28.92 -7.59
C THR A 266 6.96 -29.50 -6.32
N ILE A 267 7.25 -28.91 -5.17
CA ILE A 267 6.53 -29.13 -3.91
C ILE A 267 5.75 -27.85 -3.60
N ILE A 268 4.55 -27.95 -3.03
CA ILE A 268 3.80 -26.84 -2.47
C ILE A 268 3.34 -27.13 -1.04
N MET A 269 3.32 -26.10 -0.20
CA MET A 269 2.81 -26.11 1.17
C MET A 269 2.04 -24.81 1.42
N LYS A 270 0.79 -24.89 1.90
CA LYS A 270 -0.04 -23.71 2.25
C LYS A 270 -0.27 -23.60 3.75
N HIS A 271 0.26 -22.56 4.39
CA HIS A 271 0.24 -22.33 5.86
C HIS A 271 0.68 -23.54 6.72
N PHE A 272 1.29 -24.55 6.09
CA PHE A 272 1.51 -25.86 6.70
C PHE A 272 2.68 -25.84 7.69
N LEU A 273 3.87 -25.37 7.25
CA LEU A 273 5.05 -25.21 8.11
C LEU A 273 4.79 -24.28 9.31
N SER A 274 3.77 -23.42 9.24
CA SER A 274 3.37 -22.55 10.36
C SER A 274 2.84 -23.35 11.55
N ALA A 275 2.27 -24.54 11.35
CA ALA A 275 1.78 -25.39 12.44
C ALA A 275 2.90 -26.11 13.24
N PHE A 276 4.16 -25.96 12.84
CA PHE A 276 5.29 -26.74 13.32
C PHE A 276 6.36 -25.90 14.01
N SER A 277 7.08 -26.53 14.94
CA SER A 277 8.27 -25.95 15.57
C SER A 277 9.35 -25.61 14.54
N ASP A 278 10.27 -24.73 14.94
CA ASP A 278 11.39 -24.32 14.09
C ASP A 278 12.30 -25.50 13.69
N SER A 279 12.46 -26.46 14.61
CA SER A 279 13.12 -27.75 14.39
C SER A 279 12.40 -28.62 13.38
N ASP A 280 11.08 -28.76 13.53
CA ASP A 280 10.25 -29.59 12.64
C ASP A 280 10.15 -28.98 11.24
N ALA A 281 9.98 -27.65 11.13
CA ALA A 281 9.96 -26.96 9.84
C ALA A 281 11.27 -27.18 9.06
N ARG A 282 12.43 -27.17 9.73
CA ARG A 282 13.72 -27.54 9.13
C ARG A 282 13.76 -29.01 8.69
N LEU A 283 13.25 -29.94 9.52
CA LEU A 283 13.19 -31.37 9.20
C LEU A 283 12.28 -31.66 8.00
N ILE A 284 11.12 -31.01 7.93
CA ILE A 284 10.16 -31.12 6.82
C ILE A 284 10.77 -30.56 5.53
N VAL A 285 11.41 -29.39 5.57
CA VAL A 285 12.11 -28.81 4.40
C VAL A 285 13.23 -29.74 3.89
N LYS A 286 13.96 -30.41 4.80
CA LYS A 286 14.94 -31.44 4.46
C LYS A 286 14.29 -32.66 3.79
N HIS A 287 13.16 -33.17 4.29
CA HIS A 287 12.43 -34.29 3.68
C HIS A 287 11.87 -33.91 2.30
N CYS A 288 11.31 -32.71 2.14
CA CYS A 288 10.92 -32.14 0.85
C CYS A 288 12.11 -32.08 -0.13
N GLY A 289 13.28 -31.66 0.34
CA GLY A 289 14.51 -31.66 -0.47
C GLY A 289 15.00 -33.03 -0.92
N MET A 290 14.61 -34.11 -0.24
CA MET A 290 14.92 -35.49 -0.64
C MET A 290 13.92 -36.08 -1.66
N ALA A 291 12.74 -35.47 -1.82
CA ALA A 291 11.73 -35.88 -2.79
C ALA A 291 11.80 -35.11 -4.14
N LEU A 292 12.57 -34.02 -4.20
CA LEU A 292 12.70 -33.17 -5.39
C LEU A 292 13.77 -33.66 -6.38
N THR A 293 13.52 -33.43 -7.67
CA THR A 293 14.57 -33.50 -8.70
C THR A 293 15.61 -32.39 -8.54
N PRO A 294 16.86 -32.57 -9.05
CA PRO A 294 17.79 -31.46 -9.22
C PRO A 294 17.15 -30.29 -9.98
N GLY A 295 17.30 -29.06 -9.45
CA GLY A 295 16.63 -27.86 -9.97
C GLY A 295 15.16 -27.69 -9.57
N GLY A 296 14.59 -28.63 -8.80
CA GLY A 296 13.20 -28.56 -8.31
C GLY A 296 12.98 -27.45 -7.27
N LYS A 297 11.71 -27.06 -7.10
CA LYS A 297 11.27 -25.89 -6.33
C LYS A 297 10.40 -26.29 -5.12
N ILE A 298 10.64 -25.65 -3.97
CA ILE A 298 9.68 -25.67 -2.85
C ILE A 298 8.87 -24.37 -2.89
N LEU A 299 7.55 -24.50 -3.05
CA LEU A 299 6.61 -23.40 -3.03
C LEU A 299 5.98 -23.26 -1.64
N LEU A 300 6.01 -22.05 -1.08
CA LEU A 300 5.45 -21.76 0.23
C LEU A 300 4.39 -20.66 0.10
N LEU A 301 3.13 -21.05 0.31
CA LEU A 301 1.96 -20.19 0.31
C LEU A 301 1.62 -19.80 1.75
N GLN A 302 1.93 -18.57 2.15
CA GLN A 302 1.73 -18.15 3.53
C GLN A 302 1.59 -16.63 3.66
N THR A 303 0.93 -16.19 4.71
CA THR A 303 0.96 -14.79 5.14
C THR A 303 2.14 -14.62 6.10
N LEU A 304 2.89 -13.53 5.96
CA LEU A 304 4.06 -13.24 6.78
C LEU A 304 3.67 -12.35 7.96
N VAL A 305 4.31 -12.55 9.10
CA VAL A 305 4.24 -11.57 10.20
C VAL A 305 5.10 -10.36 9.80
N PRO A 306 4.64 -9.11 10.06
CA PRO A 306 5.46 -7.92 9.84
C PRO A 306 6.79 -7.99 10.59
N GLU A 307 7.84 -7.41 10.03
CA GLU A 307 9.15 -7.36 10.70
C GLU A 307 9.11 -6.41 11.91
N ALA A 308 10.02 -6.62 12.87
CA ALA A 308 10.02 -5.86 14.12
C ALA A 308 10.09 -4.34 13.89
N GLY A 309 9.02 -3.63 14.27
CA GLY A 309 8.88 -2.17 14.10
C GLY A 309 7.91 -1.75 13.00
N ASP A 310 7.57 -2.63 12.05
CA ASP A 310 6.52 -2.39 11.06
C ASP A 310 5.15 -2.33 11.78
N ARG A 311 4.43 -1.22 11.57
CA ARG A 311 3.05 -1.02 12.05
C ARG A 311 2.06 -0.77 10.91
N SER A 312 2.54 -0.71 9.67
CA SER A 312 1.75 -0.51 8.45
C SER A 312 1.00 -1.77 8.02
N HIS A 313 1.53 -2.96 8.33
CA HIS A 313 0.99 -4.24 7.85
C HIS A 313 0.37 -5.13 8.94
N ASN A 314 -0.11 -4.53 10.03
CA ASN A 314 -0.74 -5.25 11.16
C ASN A 314 -2.00 -6.05 10.77
N THR A 315 -2.71 -5.59 9.72
CA THR A 315 -3.88 -6.25 9.15
C THR A 315 -3.80 -6.17 7.63
N CYS A 316 -4.04 -7.30 6.94
CA CYS A 316 -4.12 -7.38 5.49
C CYS A 316 -5.43 -6.74 4.95
N PRO A 317 -5.51 -6.41 3.65
CA PRO A 317 -6.69 -5.75 3.07
C PRO A 317 -8.00 -6.54 3.16
N ASP A 318 -7.93 -7.84 3.44
CA ASP A 318 -9.04 -8.78 3.64
C ASP A 318 -9.41 -9.00 5.12
N GLY A 319 -8.80 -8.25 6.05
CA GLY A 319 -9.03 -8.36 7.48
C GLY A 319 -8.18 -9.41 8.22
N VAL A 320 -7.34 -10.19 7.52
CA VAL A 320 -6.43 -11.14 8.18
C VAL A 320 -5.34 -10.37 8.94
N ALA A 321 -5.29 -10.49 10.27
CA ALA A 321 -4.26 -9.88 11.11
C ALA A 321 -3.10 -10.87 11.37
N PRO A 322 -1.92 -10.76 10.70
CA PRO A 322 -0.93 -11.84 10.70
C PRO A 322 -0.32 -12.09 12.08
N GLY A 323 -0.17 -11.04 12.90
CA GLY A 323 0.30 -11.16 14.28
C GLY A 323 -0.70 -11.88 15.20
N LEU A 324 -2.00 -11.68 15.02
CA LEU A 324 -3.03 -12.42 15.78
C LEU A 324 -3.12 -13.88 15.32
N PHE A 325 -2.98 -14.14 14.03
CA PHE A 325 -2.89 -15.51 13.50
C PHE A 325 -1.61 -16.24 13.96
N ALA A 326 -0.50 -15.52 14.20
CA ALA A 326 0.69 -16.11 14.82
C ALA A 326 0.39 -16.62 16.24
N ILE A 327 -0.32 -15.83 17.05
CA ILE A 327 -0.73 -16.19 18.41
C ILE A 327 -1.79 -17.29 18.42
N GLU A 328 -2.75 -17.29 17.50
CA GLU A 328 -3.68 -18.40 17.32
C GLU A 328 -2.91 -19.69 17.02
N ILE A 329 -2.03 -19.75 16.01
CA ILE A 329 -1.32 -21.02 15.73
C ILE A 329 -0.41 -21.46 16.90
N LEU A 330 0.20 -20.52 17.64
CA LEU A 330 0.96 -20.81 18.87
C LEU A 330 0.07 -21.39 20.00
N ALA A 331 -1.15 -20.89 20.16
CA ALA A 331 -2.10 -21.39 21.15
C ALA A 331 -2.61 -22.81 20.84
N GLN A 332 -2.64 -23.19 19.56
CA GLN A 332 -3.31 -24.40 19.05
C GLN A 332 -2.36 -25.56 18.73
N CYS A 333 -1.16 -25.26 18.25
CA CYS A 333 -0.21 -26.24 17.70
C CYS A 333 1.11 -26.27 18.50
N PRO A 334 1.63 -27.44 18.92
CA PRO A 334 2.92 -27.55 19.61
C PRO A 334 4.10 -26.92 18.84
N GLY A 335 4.63 -25.82 19.38
CA GLY A 335 5.71 -25.04 18.76
C GLY A 335 5.30 -24.27 17.49
N GLY A 336 4.01 -24.22 17.14
CA GLY A 336 3.51 -23.52 15.97
C GLY A 336 3.67 -22.00 16.06
N GLY A 337 3.71 -21.35 14.89
CA GLY A 337 3.77 -19.90 14.77
C GLY A 337 3.83 -19.44 13.31
N TRP A 338 3.13 -18.35 13.00
CA TRP A 338 3.43 -17.56 11.81
C TRP A 338 4.70 -16.74 12.08
N ARG A 339 5.50 -16.52 11.05
CA ARG A 339 6.89 -16.01 11.16
C ARG A 339 7.15 -14.90 10.14
N THR A 340 8.17 -14.08 10.38
CA THR A 340 8.56 -12.99 9.48
C THR A 340 9.33 -13.47 8.25
N LEU A 341 9.57 -12.58 7.28
CA LEU A 341 10.41 -12.85 6.11
C LEU A 341 11.82 -13.33 6.52
N SER A 342 12.42 -12.64 7.48
CA SER A 342 13.78 -12.91 7.97
C SER A 342 13.89 -14.24 8.73
N GLU A 343 12.81 -14.69 9.36
CA GLU A 343 12.75 -15.99 10.04
C GLU A 343 12.63 -17.15 9.04
N TRP A 344 11.75 -17.04 8.04
CA TRP A 344 11.64 -18.06 6.99
C TRP A 344 12.93 -18.22 6.18
N LYS A 345 13.65 -17.12 5.90
CA LYS A 345 14.99 -17.18 5.31
C LYS A 345 15.92 -18.08 6.12
N LYS A 346 16.09 -17.82 7.42
CA LYS A 346 16.96 -18.62 8.32
C LYS A 346 16.59 -20.11 8.32
N ILE A 347 15.29 -20.44 8.32
CA ILE A 347 14.82 -21.83 8.28
C ILE A 347 15.29 -22.52 6.99
N PHE A 348 15.02 -21.93 5.83
CA PHE A 348 15.36 -22.51 4.52
C PHE A 348 16.87 -22.51 4.24
N GLU A 349 17.55 -21.41 4.54
CA GLU A 349 19.01 -21.27 4.37
C GLU A 349 19.77 -22.30 5.21
N SER A 350 19.30 -22.61 6.43
CA SER A 350 19.89 -23.66 7.28
C SER A 350 19.84 -25.08 6.67
N GLN A 351 18.94 -25.31 5.71
CA GLN A 351 18.79 -26.57 4.99
C GLN A 351 19.35 -26.51 3.55
N GLY A 352 20.09 -25.44 3.20
CA GLY A 352 20.72 -25.27 1.89
C GLY A 352 19.82 -24.68 0.81
N TRP A 353 18.69 -24.06 1.17
CA TRP A 353 17.75 -23.46 0.22
C TRP A 353 17.88 -21.95 0.16
N GLY A 354 18.03 -21.40 -1.04
CA GLY A 354 17.95 -19.97 -1.30
C GLY A 354 16.51 -19.54 -1.56
N LEU A 355 16.16 -18.32 -1.10
CA LEU A 355 14.95 -17.64 -1.56
C LEU A 355 15.17 -17.22 -3.02
N HIS A 356 14.48 -17.86 -3.96
CA HIS A 356 14.59 -17.54 -5.39
C HIS A 356 13.71 -16.34 -5.76
N ASP A 357 12.46 -16.33 -5.28
CA ASP A 357 11.47 -15.32 -5.66
C ASP A 357 10.45 -15.03 -4.55
N LEU A 358 9.90 -13.82 -4.58
CA LEU A 358 8.94 -13.27 -3.62
C LEU A 358 7.80 -12.57 -4.36
N GLN A 359 6.67 -13.28 -4.51
CA GLN A 359 5.47 -12.71 -5.11
C GLN A 359 4.40 -12.42 -4.05
N GLN A 360 3.76 -11.25 -4.18
CA GLN A 360 2.68 -10.82 -3.29
C GLN A 360 1.32 -11.07 -3.97
N GLY A 361 0.59 -12.09 -3.52
CA GLY A 361 -0.83 -12.22 -3.82
C GLY A 361 -1.68 -11.40 -2.85
N ALA A 362 -2.94 -11.13 -3.19
CA ALA A 362 -3.84 -10.25 -2.43
C ALA A 362 -3.87 -10.50 -0.90
N CYS A 363 -3.91 -11.77 -0.50
CA CYS A 363 -4.20 -12.22 0.87
C CYS A 363 -3.12 -13.13 1.46
N THR A 364 -2.11 -13.50 0.67
CA THR A 364 -1.15 -14.56 0.98
C THR A 364 0.07 -14.36 0.09
N LEU A 365 1.28 -14.36 0.66
CA LEU A 365 2.51 -14.30 -0.13
C LEU A 365 2.85 -15.67 -0.69
N LYS A 366 3.23 -15.70 -1.96
CA LYS A 366 3.35 -16.89 -2.80
C LYS A 366 4.82 -16.95 -3.22
N ARG A 367 5.58 -17.91 -2.70
CA ARG A 367 7.05 -17.93 -2.80
C ARG A 367 7.58 -19.20 -3.44
N ALA A 368 8.76 -19.11 -4.04
CA ALA A 368 9.55 -20.24 -4.48
C ALA A 368 10.97 -20.21 -3.86
N PHE A 369 11.41 -21.36 -3.35
CA PHE A 369 12.78 -21.61 -2.91
C PHE A 369 13.44 -22.64 -3.84
N THR A 370 14.72 -22.42 -4.16
CA THR A 370 15.55 -23.35 -4.96
C THR A 370 16.81 -23.75 -4.20
N ASN A 371 17.36 -24.90 -4.57
CA ASN A 371 18.57 -25.47 -3.96
C ASN A 371 19.82 -25.10 -4.78
N THR A 372 20.82 -24.49 -4.14
CA THR A 372 22.12 -24.14 -4.73
C THR A 372 23.25 -24.97 -4.12
N PHE A 373 23.26 -26.26 -4.47
CA PHE A 373 24.17 -27.25 -3.90
C PHE A 373 25.63 -27.08 -4.38
N PHE A 374 26.50 -26.53 -3.53
CA PHE A 374 27.95 -26.52 -3.76
C PHE A 374 28.63 -27.73 -3.06
N PRO A 375 29.32 -28.62 -3.80
CA PRO A 375 30.11 -29.69 -3.18
C PRO A 375 31.37 -29.12 -2.50
N ARG A 376 31.70 -29.64 -1.31
CA ARG A 376 32.87 -29.19 -0.54
C ARG A 376 34.19 -29.74 -1.11
N THR A 377 35.02 -28.86 -1.67
CA THR A 377 36.46 -29.13 -1.90
C THR A 377 37.30 -27.92 -1.48
N ASN A 378 38.32 -28.13 -0.66
CA ASN A 378 39.18 -27.05 -0.15
C ASN A 378 40.11 -26.49 -1.25
N VAL A 379 39.85 -25.25 -1.69
CA VAL A 379 40.84 -24.42 -2.39
C VAL A 379 40.75 -23.00 -1.83
N SER A 380 41.88 -22.48 -1.33
CA SER A 380 42.00 -21.08 -0.90
C SER A 380 42.36 -20.20 -2.09
N LEU A 381 41.47 -19.28 -2.50
CA LEU A 381 41.80 -18.19 -3.42
C LEU A 381 40.96 -16.93 -3.12
N LYS A 382 41.45 -15.79 -3.62
CA LYS A 382 41.10 -14.42 -3.19
C LYS A 382 39.62 -14.04 -3.36
N LEU A 383 39.16 -13.10 -2.53
CA LEU A 383 37.92 -12.35 -2.80
C LEU A 383 37.99 -11.71 -4.20
N GLY A 384 36.97 -11.98 -5.01
CA GLY A 384 36.64 -11.21 -6.21
C GLY A 384 35.18 -10.77 -6.11
N THR A 385 34.91 -9.51 -6.44
CA THR A 385 33.56 -8.94 -6.43
C THR A 385 32.70 -9.60 -7.52
N LEU A 386 31.57 -10.19 -7.13
CA LEU A 386 30.55 -10.68 -8.07
C LEU A 386 29.26 -9.88 -7.88
N ALA A 387 28.72 -9.38 -8.98
CA ALA A 387 27.49 -8.59 -8.98
C ALA A 387 26.26 -9.49 -8.80
N SER A 388 25.24 -8.97 -8.11
CA SER A 388 23.92 -9.61 -8.04
C SER A 388 23.29 -9.74 -9.43
N PRO A 389 22.64 -10.86 -9.77
CA PRO A 389 21.86 -10.95 -10.99
C PRO A 389 20.66 -9.99 -10.92
N ALA A 390 20.35 -9.33 -12.04
CA ALA A 390 19.22 -8.43 -12.12
C ALA A 390 17.90 -9.22 -12.12
N LEU A 391 16.96 -8.80 -11.26
CA LEU A 391 15.57 -9.29 -11.31
C LEU A 391 14.93 -8.86 -12.64
N SER A 392 14.30 -9.82 -13.33
CA SER A 392 13.61 -9.60 -14.60
C SER A 392 12.35 -8.77 -14.40
N SER A 393 12.21 -7.68 -15.14
CA SER A 393 11.03 -6.81 -15.10
C SER A 393 9.87 -7.42 -15.89
N ASP A 394 8.83 -7.91 -15.21
CA ASP A 394 7.56 -8.29 -15.86
C ASP A 394 6.43 -7.35 -15.45
N THR A 395 5.88 -6.64 -16.44
CA THR A 395 5.00 -5.48 -16.24
C THR A 395 3.60 -5.75 -16.82
N HIS A 396 2.75 -6.50 -16.09
CA HIS A 396 1.44 -6.93 -16.56
C HIS A 396 0.27 -6.45 -15.66
N ASN A 397 0.14 -5.12 -15.49
CA ASN A 397 -1.17 -4.51 -15.21
C ASN A 397 -1.76 -3.99 -16.54
N PRO A 398 -2.85 -4.58 -17.07
CA PRO A 398 -3.37 -4.23 -18.39
C PRO A 398 -3.81 -2.76 -18.54
N SER A 399 -4.30 -2.10 -17.48
CA SER A 399 -4.71 -0.69 -17.56
C SER A 399 -3.50 0.24 -17.70
N ILE A 400 -2.43 -0.01 -16.94
CA ILE A 400 -1.16 0.70 -17.05
C ILE A 400 -0.53 0.45 -18.41
N HIS A 401 -0.51 -0.80 -18.90
CA HIS A 401 0.08 -1.09 -20.21
C HIS A 401 -0.69 -0.40 -21.34
N ALA A 402 -2.02 -0.42 -21.32
CA ALA A 402 -2.86 0.29 -22.28
C ALA A 402 -2.63 1.81 -22.23
N PHE A 403 -2.64 2.42 -21.04
CA PHE A 403 -2.31 3.84 -20.85
C PHE A 403 -0.95 4.18 -21.44
N ILE A 404 0.11 3.43 -21.10
CA ILE A 404 1.47 3.71 -21.56
C ILE A 404 1.62 3.45 -23.07
N GLN A 405 0.92 2.48 -23.66
CA GLN A 405 0.86 2.32 -25.12
C GLN A 405 0.25 3.54 -25.81
N THR A 406 -0.90 4.03 -25.34
CA THR A 406 -1.54 5.25 -25.88
C THR A 406 -0.68 6.49 -25.63
N PHE A 407 -0.10 6.63 -24.44
CA PHE A 407 0.58 7.83 -23.99
C PHE A 407 2.03 7.95 -24.50
N SER A 408 2.76 6.84 -24.66
CA SER A 408 4.16 6.86 -25.12
C SER A 408 4.32 6.82 -26.64
N ALA A 409 3.24 6.76 -27.41
CA ALA A 409 3.27 6.78 -28.88
C ALA A 409 3.95 8.04 -29.47
N SER A 410 4.10 9.10 -28.68
CA SER A 410 4.82 10.33 -29.04
C SER A 410 6.28 10.40 -28.54
N CYS A 411 6.80 9.45 -27.76
CA CYS A 411 8.19 9.53 -27.26
C CYS A 411 9.26 9.25 -28.34
N SER A 412 8.88 8.80 -29.55
CA SER A 412 9.81 8.39 -30.61
C SER A 412 9.76 9.22 -31.90
N ASN A 413 8.97 10.30 -31.96
CA ASN A 413 8.89 11.19 -33.13
C ASN A 413 9.38 12.60 -32.77
N SER A 414 10.56 12.98 -33.28
CA SER A 414 11.21 14.28 -33.00
C SER A 414 11.52 15.09 -34.27
N SER A 415 10.51 15.36 -35.12
CA SER A 415 10.69 16.24 -36.31
C SER A 415 9.39 16.75 -36.98
N SER A 416 8.49 17.44 -36.25
CA SER A 416 7.56 18.39 -36.87
C SER A 416 7.01 19.41 -35.88
N SER A 417 6.97 20.68 -36.28
CA SER A 417 6.33 21.76 -35.53
C SER A 417 4.86 21.89 -35.91
N SER A 418 3.97 21.90 -34.92
CA SER A 418 2.58 22.34 -35.08
C SER A 418 2.18 23.17 -33.86
N SER A 419 2.07 24.49 -34.06
CA SER A 419 1.72 25.44 -33.02
C SER A 419 0.27 25.27 -32.55
N LEU A 420 0.07 25.13 -31.24
CA LEU A 420 -1.20 25.42 -30.57
C LEU A 420 -0.97 26.62 -29.66
N HIS A 421 -1.93 27.55 -29.64
CA HIS A 421 -1.73 28.89 -29.11
C HIS A 421 -1.55 28.93 -27.59
N GLU A 422 -0.53 29.68 -27.14
CA GLU A 422 -0.56 30.36 -25.85
C GLU A 422 -1.68 31.42 -25.85
N PRO A 423 -2.54 31.48 -24.81
CA PRO A 423 -3.43 32.62 -24.62
C PRO A 423 -2.62 33.81 -24.07
N GLN A 424 -2.21 34.73 -24.97
CA GLN A 424 -1.51 35.94 -24.56
C GLN A 424 -2.37 36.80 -23.62
N THR A 425 -1.78 37.25 -22.51
CA THR A 425 -2.39 38.18 -21.56
C THR A 425 -2.36 39.62 -22.08
N PRO A 426 -3.51 40.30 -22.27
CA PRO A 426 -3.54 41.69 -22.71
C PRO A 426 -3.76 42.64 -21.52
N PHE A 427 -2.68 43.18 -20.96
CA PHE A 427 -2.73 44.40 -20.16
C PHE A 427 -1.97 45.52 -20.89
N SER A 428 -2.72 46.36 -21.59
CA SER A 428 -2.23 47.63 -22.15
C SER A 428 -3.34 48.67 -22.10
N SER A 429 -3.01 49.89 -21.70
CA SER A 429 -3.96 50.96 -21.40
C SER A 429 -4.22 51.87 -22.58
N ALA A 430 -5.47 52.04 -22.98
CA ALA A 430 -5.92 53.16 -23.80
C ALA A 430 -7.36 53.56 -23.41
N THR A 431 -7.66 54.86 -23.53
CA THR A 431 -8.96 55.47 -23.20
C THR A 431 -9.88 55.53 -24.41
N ASP A 432 -11.18 55.27 -24.20
CA ASP A 432 -12.36 56.00 -24.73
C ASP A 432 -13.59 55.08 -24.81
N ALA A 433 -14.86 55.53 -24.77
CA ALA A 433 -15.52 56.70 -24.18
C ALA A 433 -17.07 56.53 -24.31
N VAL A 434 -17.87 57.49 -23.81
CA VAL A 434 -19.28 57.77 -24.21
C VAL A 434 -20.42 56.83 -23.72
N ARG A 435 -21.10 57.26 -22.62
CA ARG A 435 -22.58 57.25 -22.36
C ARG A 435 -23.32 55.89 -22.26
N HIS A 436 -24.45 55.72 -21.56
CA HIS A 436 -25.25 56.48 -20.56
C HIS A 436 -26.01 55.41 -19.72
N GLY A 437 -26.49 55.62 -18.48
CA GLY A 437 -26.41 56.76 -17.55
C GLY A 437 -27.49 56.68 -16.45
N SER A 438 -27.34 57.45 -15.35
CA SER A 438 -28.31 57.61 -14.23
C SER A 438 -28.65 56.36 -13.39
N SER A 439 -28.90 56.41 -12.08
CA SER A 439 -28.84 57.45 -11.01
C SER A 439 -28.63 56.71 -9.66
N ARG A 440 -28.34 57.28 -8.49
CA ARG A 440 -28.51 58.64 -7.94
C ARG A 440 -27.44 58.90 -6.85
N ARG A 441 -27.17 60.16 -6.50
CA ARG A 441 -26.20 60.54 -5.42
C ARG A 441 -26.90 60.85 -4.08
N VAL A 442 -26.14 60.72 -2.98
CA VAL A 442 -26.05 61.74 -1.92
C VAL A 442 -24.56 61.98 -1.63
N SER A 443 -24.16 63.17 -1.17
CA SER A 443 -22.74 63.57 -1.02
C SER A 443 -22.55 64.70 0.00
N THR A 444 -21.37 64.78 0.60
CA THR A 444 -20.80 66.01 1.20
C THR A 444 -19.34 66.21 0.76
N ARG A 445 -18.84 67.45 0.89
CA ARG A 445 -17.52 67.97 0.43
C ARG A 445 -16.54 68.11 1.64
N ALA A 446 -15.26 68.52 1.55
CA ALA A 446 -14.58 69.35 0.52
C ALA A 446 -13.03 69.25 0.50
N ALA A 447 -12.44 69.71 -0.62
CA ALA A 447 -11.11 70.36 -0.83
C ALA A 447 -9.80 69.61 -0.43
N ALA A 448 -8.69 69.52 -1.20
CA ALA A 448 -8.01 70.32 -2.26
C ALA A 448 -7.29 71.59 -1.73
N ALA A 449 -6.01 71.91 -2.03
CA ALA A 449 -4.89 71.30 -2.82
C ALA A 449 -3.52 71.78 -2.20
N SER A 450 -2.29 71.75 -2.76
CA SER A 450 -1.71 71.47 -4.11
C SER A 450 -0.22 71.03 -4.04
N GLN A 451 0.54 71.12 -5.15
CA GLN A 451 2.01 70.89 -5.32
C GLN A 451 2.74 72.24 -5.67
N PRO A 452 4.09 72.38 -5.89
CA PRO A 452 4.96 71.59 -6.81
C PRO A 452 6.48 71.40 -6.41
N GLN A 453 7.37 71.21 -7.40
CA GLN A 453 8.70 70.53 -7.41
C GLN A 453 9.98 71.39 -7.17
N ALA A 454 11.10 70.72 -6.86
CA ALA A 454 12.53 71.08 -7.07
C ALA A 454 13.43 69.84 -6.76
N THR A 455 14.71 69.62 -7.18
CA THR A 455 15.63 70.08 -8.26
C THR A 455 16.81 69.07 -8.40
N GLU A 456 17.73 69.26 -9.36
CA GLU A 456 18.96 68.45 -9.66
C GLU A 456 20.17 68.86 -8.74
N ALA A 457 21.46 68.50 -8.89
CA ALA A 457 22.29 67.78 -9.90
C ALA A 457 23.59 67.21 -9.24
N SER A 458 24.17 66.05 -9.60
CA SER A 458 25.21 65.75 -10.64
C SER A 458 26.61 66.40 -10.53
N SER A 459 27.69 65.62 -10.66
CA SER A 459 28.98 66.06 -11.24
C SER A 459 29.88 64.90 -11.72
N ASP A 460 30.22 64.93 -13.01
CA ASP A 460 31.12 64.06 -13.81
C ASP A 460 32.63 64.31 -13.54
N GLU A 461 33.63 63.87 -14.33
CA GLU A 461 34.05 62.59 -14.97
C GLU A 461 35.34 62.92 -15.80
N SER A 462 36.23 61.94 -16.10
CA SER A 462 37.17 61.92 -17.27
C SER A 462 38.07 60.66 -17.19
N ALA A 463 38.17 59.75 -18.19
CA ALA A 463 38.74 59.83 -19.55
C ALA A 463 40.26 59.52 -19.61
N SER A 464 40.84 58.79 -20.58
CA SER A 464 40.32 57.96 -21.70
C SER A 464 41.47 57.12 -22.36
N SER A 465 41.26 56.58 -23.57
CA SER A 465 42.21 55.92 -24.52
C SER A 465 42.39 54.39 -24.43
N SER A 466 43.16 53.80 -25.37
CA SER A 466 42.65 52.68 -26.17
C SER A 466 43.68 51.68 -26.75
N SER A 467 43.12 50.57 -27.26
CA SER A 467 43.62 49.65 -28.33
C SER A 467 44.66 48.56 -28.03
N GLN A 468 44.24 47.33 -28.38
CA GLN A 468 44.99 46.15 -28.88
C GLN A 468 46.33 45.72 -28.25
N ALA A 469 46.32 44.52 -27.64
CA ALA A 469 47.41 43.56 -27.72
C ALA A 469 46.89 42.11 -27.60
N GLN A 470 47.47 41.18 -28.38
CA GLN A 470 47.70 39.79 -27.95
C GLN A 470 49.20 39.67 -27.69
N PRO A 471 49.66 38.80 -26.77
CA PRO A 471 49.96 37.42 -27.21
C PRO A 471 49.72 36.33 -26.14
N ASP A 472 49.94 35.09 -26.60
CA ASP A 472 50.34 33.88 -25.87
C ASP A 472 49.43 33.27 -24.78
N GLY A 473 49.41 31.93 -24.79
CA GLY A 473 48.61 31.11 -23.89
C GLY A 473 49.42 30.46 -22.77
N SER A 474 48.72 29.98 -21.76
CA SER A 474 49.21 29.02 -20.77
C SER A 474 48.06 28.06 -20.41
N ASP A 475 48.40 26.84 -19.98
CA ASP A 475 47.43 25.75 -19.91
C ASP A 475 46.30 26.00 -18.89
N ALA A 476 45.09 26.22 -19.41
CA ALA A 476 43.86 26.11 -18.64
C ALA A 476 43.60 24.62 -18.33
N ALA A 477 44.30 24.11 -17.31
CA ALA A 477 44.09 22.76 -16.78
C ALA A 477 42.59 22.57 -16.50
N SER A 478 41.99 21.54 -17.09
CA SER A 478 40.55 21.28 -16.97
C SER A 478 40.17 21.13 -15.50
N ALA A 479 39.29 22.01 -15.01
CA ALA A 479 38.74 21.89 -13.66
C ALA A 479 38.16 20.47 -13.48
N PRO A 480 38.42 19.79 -12.35
CA PRO A 480 37.93 18.44 -12.14
C PRO A 480 36.40 18.45 -12.21
N ALA A 481 35.83 17.54 -13.02
CA ALA A 481 34.38 17.44 -13.17
C ALA A 481 33.71 17.25 -11.81
N PRO A 482 32.56 17.91 -11.55
CA PRO A 482 31.92 17.88 -10.24
C PRO A 482 31.60 16.44 -9.81
N THR A 483 32.14 16.06 -8.66
CA THR A 483 32.00 14.70 -8.10
C THR A 483 30.78 14.64 -7.18
N GLY A 484 29.65 14.18 -7.73
CA GLY A 484 28.40 14.04 -6.98
C GLY A 484 27.22 13.66 -7.85
N LEU A 485 26.04 13.63 -7.25
CA LEU A 485 24.76 13.55 -7.97
C LEU A 485 24.24 14.97 -8.26
N ALA A 486 23.42 15.06 -9.31
CA ALA A 486 22.56 16.19 -9.62
C ALA A 486 21.16 15.66 -9.96
N LEU A 487 20.20 16.56 -10.16
CA LEU A 487 18.83 16.20 -10.51
C LEU A 487 18.45 16.69 -11.91
N SER A 488 17.82 15.82 -12.70
CA SER A 488 17.13 16.20 -13.94
C SER A 488 15.63 16.36 -13.64
N CYS A 489 15.25 17.57 -13.22
CA CYS A 489 13.91 17.90 -12.74
C CYS A 489 12.98 18.40 -13.86
N ALA A 490 11.70 18.04 -13.79
CA ALA A 490 10.62 18.57 -14.63
C ALA A 490 9.26 18.44 -13.93
N ALA A 491 8.25 19.19 -14.37
CA ALA A 491 6.96 19.27 -13.69
C ALA A 491 5.76 19.17 -14.64
N ALA A 492 4.62 18.74 -14.11
CA ALA A 492 3.32 18.81 -14.77
C ALA A 492 2.25 19.19 -13.75
N LEU A 493 1.34 20.08 -14.15
CA LEU A 493 0.18 20.52 -13.39
C LEU A 493 -1.04 20.44 -14.30
N ILE A 494 -2.11 19.79 -13.81
CA ILE A 494 -3.40 19.66 -14.49
C ILE A 494 -4.47 20.19 -13.53
N PRO A 495 -5.10 21.34 -13.80
CA PRO A 495 -6.14 21.87 -12.92
C PRO A 495 -7.40 21.01 -12.92
N HIS A 496 -8.11 21.01 -11.79
CA HIS A 496 -9.48 20.52 -11.70
C HIS A 496 -10.37 21.26 -12.72
N PRO A 497 -11.31 20.58 -13.42
CA PRO A 497 -12.09 21.19 -14.50
C PRO A 497 -12.81 22.50 -14.13
N ASP A 498 -13.39 22.58 -12.93
CA ASP A 498 -14.07 23.80 -12.46
C ASP A 498 -13.10 24.95 -12.10
N LYS A 499 -11.84 24.61 -11.79
CA LYS A 499 -10.76 25.52 -11.37
C LYS A 499 -9.87 25.99 -12.54
N LEU A 500 -10.16 25.58 -13.78
CA LEU A 500 -9.40 25.95 -14.99
C LEU A 500 -9.23 27.47 -15.18
N LYS A 501 -10.16 28.30 -14.68
CA LYS A 501 -10.09 29.77 -14.81
C LYS A 501 -9.10 30.45 -13.86
N THR A 502 -8.78 29.82 -12.72
CA THR A 502 -7.78 30.29 -11.75
C THR A 502 -6.43 29.58 -11.92
N GLY A 503 -6.37 28.56 -12.79
CA GLY A 503 -5.20 27.70 -13.00
C GLY A 503 -5.03 26.65 -11.90
N GLY A 504 -6.12 26.23 -11.26
CA GLY A 504 -6.10 25.25 -10.17
C GLY A 504 -5.74 25.86 -8.81
N GLU A 505 -5.82 25.08 -7.73
CA GLU A 505 -5.40 25.47 -6.39
C GLU A 505 -3.97 24.99 -6.05
N ASP A 506 -3.41 24.08 -6.85
CA ASP A 506 -2.03 23.61 -6.76
C ASP A 506 -0.96 24.66 -7.14
N ALA A 507 0.27 24.42 -6.66
CA ALA A 507 1.50 25.07 -7.12
C ALA A 507 2.73 24.15 -6.98
N TYR A 508 3.83 24.50 -7.67
CA TYR A 508 5.14 23.88 -7.51
C TYR A 508 6.27 24.89 -7.73
N PHE A 509 7.50 24.51 -7.39
CA PHE A 509 8.71 25.17 -7.90
C PHE A 509 9.84 24.18 -8.16
N ILE A 510 10.82 24.61 -8.97
CA ILE A 510 12.14 23.99 -9.15
C ILE A 510 13.16 25.14 -9.09
N SER A 511 14.25 24.98 -8.33
CA SER A 511 15.33 25.98 -8.24
C SER A 511 16.20 26.00 -9.51
N SER A 512 16.95 27.08 -9.71
CA SER A 512 17.71 27.32 -10.94
C SER A 512 18.96 26.43 -11.08
N ASP A 513 19.43 25.84 -9.97
CA ASP A 513 20.43 24.78 -9.92
C ASP A 513 19.84 23.36 -10.04
N HIS A 514 18.50 23.26 -10.14
CA HIS A 514 17.70 22.03 -10.09
C HIS A 514 17.84 21.17 -8.82
N LEU A 515 18.66 21.55 -7.82
CA LEU A 515 18.89 20.74 -6.62
C LEU A 515 17.75 20.79 -5.60
N LYS A 516 16.89 21.82 -5.66
CA LYS A 516 15.73 21.98 -4.79
C LYS A 516 14.44 22.09 -5.60
N PHE A 517 13.35 21.60 -5.04
CA PHE A 517 12.02 21.70 -5.65
C PHE A 517 10.95 21.50 -4.58
N GLY A 518 9.71 21.82 -4.92
CA GLY A 518 8.58 21.59 -4.01
C GLY A 518 7.24 21.58 -4.72
N VAL A 519 6.24 21.07 -4.01
CA VAL A 519 4.82 21.01 -4.40
C VAL A 519 3.95 21.48 -3.25
N ALA A 520 2.80 22.05 -3.56
CA ALA A 520 1.82 22.53 -2.60
C ALA A 520 0.41 22.43 -3.17
N ASP A 521 -0.53 21.83 -2.44
CA ASP A 521 -1.96 21.88 -2.78
C ASP A 521 -2.62 23.04 -2.01
N GLY A 522 -3.53 23.77 -2.65
CA GLY A 522 -4.32 24.82 -2.03
C GLY A 522 -5.64 24.27 -1.49
N VAL A 523 -5.87 24.41 -0.17
CA VAL A 523 -7.01 23.75 0.49
C VAL A 523 -8.35 24.40 0.08
N GLY A 524 -9.03 23.78 -0.88
CA GLY A 524 -10.22 24.31 -1.56
C GLY A 524 -11.46 24.59 -0.70
N GLY A 525 -11.45 24.22 0.60
CA GLY A 525 -12.48 24.63 1.56
C GLY A 525 -12.63 26.15 1.73
N TRP A 526 -11.61 26.93 1.35
CA TRP A 526 -11.66 28.39 1.32
C TRP A 526 -12.59 28.98 0.25
N SER A 527 -12.91 28.22 -0.80
CA SER A 527 -13.85 28.63 -1.86
C SER A 527 -15.23 29.01 -1.31
N LEU A 528 -15.69 28.34 -0.23
CA LEU A 528 -16.92 28.64 0.51
C LEU A 528 -16.93 30.04 1.14
N SER A 529 -15.76 30.66 1.32
CA SER A 529 -15.58 32.03 1.80
C SER A 529 -15.29 33.04 0.68
N GLY A 530 -15.41 32.65 -0.59
CA GLY A 530 -15.06 33.47 -1.75
C GLY A 530 -13.56 33.78 -1.83
N VAL A 531 -12.71 32.81 -1.44
CA VAL A 531 -11.25 32.91 -1.44
C VAL A 531 -10.69 31.81 -2.31
N ASP A 532 -9.87 32.17 -3.30
CA ASP A 532 -9.05 31.25 -4.09
C ASP A 532 -7.86 30.81 -3.22
N SER A 533 -7.77 29.53 -2.85
CA SER A 533 -6.64 29.03 -2.06
C SER A 533 -5.36 28.90 -2.91
N GLY A 534 -5.51 28.84 -4.23
CA GLY A 534 -4.43 28.81 -5.20
C GLY A 534 -3.59 30.08 -5.22
N GLU A 535 -4.13 31.24 -4.81
CA GLU A 535 -3.28 32.43 -4.60
C GLU A 535 -2.26 32.19 -3.46
N TYR A 536 -2.62 31.39 -2.45
CA TYR A 536 -1.78 31.09 -1.28
C TYR A 536 -0.65 30.11 -1.64
N SER A 537 -0.98 28.98 -2.26
CA SER A 537 -0.01 27.98 -2.73
C SER A 537 0.97 28.57 -3.75
N LYS A 538 0.46 29.33 -4.75
CA LYS A 538 1.27 29.98 -5.78
C LYS A 538 2.14 31.11 -5.24
N GLN A 539 1.71 31.83 -4.19
CA GLN A 539 2.60 32.78 -3.51
C GLN A 539 3.69 32.06 -2.71
N LEU A 540 3.33 31.02 -1.94
CA LEU A 540 4.30 30.26 -1.15
C LEU A 540 5.38 29.62 -2.03
N MET A 541 5.00 28.92 -3.11
CA MET A 541 5.96 28.27 -4.01
C MET A 541 6.82 29.27 -4.80
N ARG A 542 6.30 30.45 -5.16
CA ARG A 542 7.10 31.52 -5.80
C ARG A 542 8.16 32.07 -4.86
N LEU A 543 7.81 32.31 -3.59
CA LEU A 543 8.75 32.75 -2.57
C LEU A 543 9.76 31.65 -2.23
N ALA A 544 9.31 30.40 -2.14
CA ALA A 544 10.17 29.24 -1.93
C ALA A 544 11.18 29.07 -3.06
N LYS A 545 10.81 29.32 -4.33
CA LYS A 545 11.79 29.35 -5.44
C LYS A 545 12.87 30.39 -5.20
N SER A 546 12.47 31.64 -4.90
CA SER A 546 13.42 32.74 -4.68
C SER A 546 14.40 32.42 -3.56
N VAL A 547 13.91 31.92 -2.42
CA VAL A 547 14.78 31.52 -1.31
C VAL A 547 15.65 30.31 -1.69
N ALA A 548 15.14 29.35 -2.46
CA ALA A 548 15.89 28.17 -2.89
C ALA A 548 16.96 28.46 -3.95
N ASP A 549 16.80 29.51 -4.75
CA ASP A 549 17.84 30.02 -5.66
C ASP A 549 19.02 30.63 -4.87
N ASP A 550 18.75 31.32 -3.76
CA ASP A 550 19.76 31.99 -2.91
C ASP A 550 20.29 31.13 -1.74
N THR A 551 19.67 29.99 -1.43
CA THR A 551 20.05 29.09 -0.32
C THR A 551 20.92 27.94 -0.81
N GLU A 552 22.10 27.75 -0.23
CA GLU A 552 22.97 26.60 -0.53
C GLU A 552 22.32 25.24 -0.21
N ALA A 553 22.75 24.18 -0.88
CA ALA A 553 22.21 22.85 -0.68
C ALA A 553 22.70 22.22 0.64
N SER A 554 21.81 22.08 1.63
CA SER A 554 22.11 21.42 2.91
C SER A 554 20.90 20.66 3.48
N ALA A 555 21.15 19.89 4.53
CA ALA A 555 20.15 19.16 5.28
C ALA A 555 19.01 20.02 5.86
N GLU A 556 19.32 21.27 6.23
CA GLU A 556 18.40 22.27 6.79
C GLU A 556 17.67 23.07 5.70
N ALA A 557 18.20 23.11 4.47
CA ALA A 557 17.69 23.94 3.39
C ALA A 557 16.18 23.77 3.13
N PRO A 558 15.58 22.56 3.10
CA PRO A 558 14.14 22.41 2.89
C PRO A 558 13.27 23.14 3.93
N LEU A 559 13.67 23.07 5.21
CA LEU A 559 12.95 23.76 6.29
C LEU A 559 13.23 25.27 6.27
N SER A 560 14.47 25.68 5.98
CA SER A 560 14.85 27.09 5.83
C SER A 560 14.06 27.77 4.71
N ILE A 561 14.02 27.14 3.53
CA ILE A 561 13.27 27.60 2.35
C ILE A 561 11.78 27.74 2.68
N LEU A 562 11.17 26.72 3.29
CA LEU A 562 9.76 26.75 3.67
C LEU A 562 9.45 27.82 4.74
N SER A 563 10.36 28.01 5.70
CA SER A 563 10.22 28.99 6.78
C SER A 563 10.27 30.42 6.27
N GLN A 564 11.30 30.75 5.49
CA GLN A 564 11.46 32.09 4.91
C GLN A 564 10.37 32.39 3.88
N ALA A 565 9.93 31.40 3.09
CA ALA A 565 8.82 31.58 2.17
C ALA A 565 7.50 31.89 2.92
N TYR A 566 7.23 31.18 4.01
CA TYR A 566 6.06 31.40 4.89
C TYR A 566 6.16 32.69 5.72
N GLU A 567 7.36 33.22 5.95
CA GLU A 567 7.58 34.55 6.56
C GLU A 567 7.33 35.71 5.60
N ASN A 568 7.63 35.53 4.31
CA ASN A 568 7.46 36.56 3.29
C ASN A 568 6.07 36.55 2.61
N LEU A 569 5.15 35.67 3.04
CA LEU A 569 3.76 35.66 2.56
C LEU A 569 3.04 36.98 2.91
N THR A 570 2.60 37.71 1.90
CA THR A 570 1.77 38.92 2.07
C THR A 570 0.28 38.61 2.10
N ILE A 571 -0.14 37.48 1.51
CA ILE A 571 -1.54 37.03 1.48
C ILE A 571 -2.05 36.58 2.86
N GLN A 572 -3.28 36.98 3.22
CA GLN A 572 -3.86 36.81 4.57
C GLN A 572 -5.08 35.88 4.62
N LYS A 573 -5.39 35.18 3.52
CA LYS A 573 -6.50 34.23 3.38
C LYS A 573 -6.07 33.08 2.46
N GLY A 574 -6.70 31.91 2.58
CA GLY A 574 -6.20 30.68 1.98
C GLY A 574 -5.31 29.90 2.95
N SER A 575 -5.02 28.65 2.60
CA SER A 575 -4.06 27.78 3.29
C SER A 575 -3.66 26.66 2.32
N THR A 576 -2.54 25.99 2.61
CA THR A 576 -1.91 25.07 1.67
C THR A 576 -1.16 23.95 2.38
N THR A 577 -1.12 22.76 1.80
CA THR A 577 -0.10 21.74 2.11
C THR A 577 1.22 22.12 1.42
N ALA A 578 2.37 21.62 1.88
CA ALA A 578 3.66 21.95 1.27
C ALA A 578 4.72 20.87 1.49
N CYS A 579 5.30 20.35 0.41
CA CYS A 579 6.49 19.51 0.42
C CYS A 579 7.65 20.25 -0.25
N VAL A 580 8.76 20.44 0.45
CA VAL A 580 10.00 21.02 -0.10
C VAL A 580 11.12 19.99 0.02
N LEU A 581 11.96 19.88 -1.01
CA LEU A 581 13.07 18.92 -1.12
C LEU A 581 14.37 19.61 -1.52
N CYS A 582 15.51 19.02 -1.15
CA CYS A 582 16.87 19.43 -1.50
C CYS A 582 17.77 18.19 -1.65
N LEU A 583 18.59 18.13 -2.70
CA LEU A 583 19.66 17.13 -2.85
C LEU A 583 20.98 17.66 -2.27
N GLU A 584 21.52 17.00 -1.25
CA GLU A 584 22.86 17.23 -0.71
C GLU A 584 23.71 15.96 -0.95
N GLY A 585 24.63 15.99 -1.92
CA GLY A 585 25.52 14.87 -2.25
C GLY A 585 24.76 13.61 -2.67
N GLU A 586 24.76 12.57 -1.82
CA GLU A 586 24.01 11.31 -2.00
C GLU A 586 22.74 11.23 -1.13
N ARG A 587 22.27 12.36 -0.60
CA ARG A 587 21.11 12.42 0.31
C ARG A 587 20.05 13.40 -0.17
N LEU A 588 18.82 12.91 -0.28
CA LEU A 588 17.63 13.74 -0.51
C LEU A 588 17.02 14.12 0.83
N HIS A 589 17.05 15.41 1.15
CA HIS A 589 16.46 15.99 2.35
C HIS A 589 15.12 16.64 2.02
N ALA A 590 14.17 16.63 2.95
CA ALA A 590 12.85 17.22 2.74
C ALA A 590 12.19 17.73 4.02
N ALA A 591 11.30 18.71 3.87
CA ALA A 591 10.37 19.19 4.90
C ALA A 591 8.95 19.13 4.34
N ASN A 592 8.03 18.49 5.07
CA ASN A 592 6.65 18.26 4.63
C ASN A 592 5.60 18.73 5.64
N VAL A 593 4.62 19.50 5.19
CA VAL A 593 3.41 19.87 5.93
C VAL A 593 2.19 19.39 5.14
N GLY A 594 1.47 18.39 5.68
CA GLY A 594 0.25 17.85 5.06
C GLY A 594 0.39 16.49 4.38
N ASP A 595 -0.50 16.19 3.44
CA ASP A 595 -0.60 14.94 2.67
C ASP A 595 -0.16 15.05 1.20
N SER A 596 0.11 16.27 0.70
CA SER A 596 1.22 16.47 -0.25
C SER A 596 2.49 15.78 0.25
N GLY A 597 3.37 15.35 -0.66
CA GLY A 597 4.59 14.67 -0.26
C GLY A 597 5.42 14.12 -1.42
N PHE A 598 6.26 13.13 -1.14
CA PHE A 598 7.12 12.52 -2.15
C PHE A 598 7.37 11.03 -1.95
N MET A 599 7.84 10.39 -3.02
CA MET A 599 8.40 9.04 -3.02
C MET A 599 9.71 8.97 -3.80
N VAL A 600 10.57 8.02 -3.42
CA VAL A 600 11.79 7.67 -4.15
C VAL A 600 11.61 6.26 -4.71
N VAL A 601 11.89 6.10 -6.01
CA VAL A 601 11.71 4.87 -6.78
C VAL A 601 13.06 4.44 -7.35
N ARG A 602 13.43 3.17 -7.12
CA ARG A 602 14.72 2.58 -7.52
C ARG A 602 14.47 1.44 -8.50
N GLY A 603 14.77 1.66 -9.77
CA GLY A 603 14.35 0.75 -10.84
C GLY A 603 12.83 0.81 -11.02
N ASN A 604 12.11 -0.11 -10.37
CA ASN A 604 10.64 -0.16 -10.33
C ASN A 604 10.08 -0.12 -8.88
N GLU A 605 10.95 -0.19 -7.86
CA GLU A 605 10.55 -0.36 -6.45
C GLU A 605 10.46 0.97 -5.71
N VAL A 606 9.39 1.19 -4.95
CA VAL A 606 9.27 2.35 -4.05
C VAL A 606 10.15 2.10 -2.82
N VAL A 607 11.30 2.77 -2.74
CA VAL A 607 12.25 2.61 -1.62
C VAL A 607 11.98 3.59 -0.47
N PHE A 608 11.17 4.62 -0.71
CA PHE A 608 10.65 5.53 0.31
C PHE A 608 9.36 6.19 -0.18
N LYS A 609 8.40 6.45 0.72
CA LYS A 609 7.27 7.38 0.55
C LYS A 609 7.07 8.15 1.86
N THR A 610 6.73 9.43 1.80
CA THR A 610 6.23 10.16 2.98
C THR A 610 4.93 9.53 3.51
N PRO A 611 4.77 9.41 4.83
CA PRO A 611 3.45 9.19 5.43
C PRO A 611 2.58 10.46 5.25
N PRO A 612 1.25 10.34 5.18
CA PRO A 612 0.37 11.51 5.16
C PRO A 612 0.34 12.18 6.54
N GLN A 613 0.46 13.50 6.59
CA GLN A 613 0.34 14.28 7.84
C GLN A 613 -1.05 14.93 7.91
N GLN A 614 -1.97 14.27 8.63
CA GLN A 614 -3.38 14.67 8.75
C GLN A 614 -3.82 14.74 10.22
N HIS A 615 -4.79 15.62 10.52
CA HIS A 615 -5.49 15.64 11.82
C HIS A 615 -6.54 14.52 11.91
N SER A 616 -7.19 14.24 10.79
CA SER A 616 -8.10 13.11 10.55
C SER A 616 -8.18 12.82 9.05
N PHE A 617 -8.85 11.73 8.65
CA PHE A 617 -9.06 11.40 7.23
C PHE A 617 -9.53 12.61 6.39
N ASN A 618 -8.83 12.89 5.29
CA ASN A 618 -9.07 14.03 4.39
C ASN A 618 -9.14 15.39 5.13
N PHE A 619 -8.30 15.57 6.17
CA PHE A 619 -8.10 16.84 6.86
C PHE A 619 -6.61 17.05 7.17
N PRO A 620 -5.81 17.53 6.19
CA PRO A 620 -4.37 17.67 6.32
C PRO A 620 -3.91 18.71 7.35
N TYR A 621 -2.64 18.54 7.76
CA TYR A 621 -1.84 19.63 8.33
C TYR A 621 -1.58 20.67 7.24
N GLN A 622 -1.77 21.95 7.56
CA GLN A 622 -1.79 23.01 6.53
C GLN A 622 -1.21 24.32 7.03
N LEU A 623 -0.36 24.93 6.21
CA LEU A 623 0.18 26.27 6.41
C LEU A 623 -0.92 27.30 6.10
N GLY A 624 -1.13 28.25 7.00
CA GLY A 624 -2.15 29.29 6.85
C GLY A 624 -1.91 30.52 7.72
N PRO A 625 -2.83 31.49 7.76
CA PRO A 625 -2.66 32.76 8.47
C PRO A 625 -2.40 32.56 9.97
N ARG A 626 -1.24 33.06 10.44
CA ARG A 626 -0.67 32.87 11.79
C ARG A 626 -1.66 33.09 12.94
N ALA A 627 -2.57 34.05 12.78
CA ALA A 627 -3.56 34.42 13.80
C ALA A 627 -4.72 33.40 14.02
N LYS A 628 -4.74 32.27 13.31
CA LYS A 628 -5.89 31.34 13.28
C LYS A 628 -5.61 29.88 13.68
N GLY A 629 -4.44 29.58 14.26
CA GLY A 629 -4.12 28.22 14.75
C GLY A 629 -3.84 27.20 13.63
N TYR A 630 -3.42 27.68 12.46
CA TYR A 630 -2.84 26.84 11.40
C TYR A 630 -1.49 26.26 11.83
N GLN A 631 -1.01 25.25 11.10
CA GLN A 631 0.35 24.78 11.24
C GLN A 631 1.34 25.83 10.73
N THR A 632 2.55 25.73 11.24
CA THR A 632 3.71 26.52 10.85
C THR A 632 4.78 25.59 10.23
N PRO A 633 5.82 26.13 9.57
CA PRO A 633 6.93 25.32 9.09
C PRO A 633 7.65 24.50 10.18
N ASN A 634 7.56 24.93 11.46
CA ASN A 634 8.08 24.15 12.60
C ASN A 634 7.30 22.86 12.88
N ASP A 635 6.08 22.73 12.35
CA ASP A 635 5.25 21.52 12.43
C ASP A 635 5.55 20.52 11.29
N ALA A 636 6.52 20.83 10.42
CA ALA A 636 6.88 19.99 9.28
C ALA A 636 7.58 18.70 9.70
N GLN A 637 7.24 17.60 9.04
CA GLN A 637 7.99 16.35 9.12
C GLN A 637 9.27 16.48 8.29
N LEU A 638 10.42 16.24 8.93
CA LEU A 638 11.74 16.29 8.29
C LEU A 638 12.21 14.89 7.89
N PHE A 639 12.72 14.76 6.67
CA PHE A 639 13.19 13.49 6.11
C PHE A 639 14.59 13.63 5.52
N SER A 640 15.35 12.53 5.51
CA SER A 640 16.64 12.43 4.82
C SER A 640 16.85 11.00 4.30
N VAL A 641 16.85 10.83 2.98
CA VAL A 641 16.82 9.54 2.28
C VAL A 641 18.09 9.37 1.44
N ALA A 642 18.72 8.19 1.50
CA ALA A 642 19.90 7.89 0.69
C ALA A 642 19.52 7.55 -0.76
N VAL A 643 20.04 8.33 -1.71
CA VAL A 643 19.78 8.24 -3.16
C VAL A 643 21.05 7.89 -3.94
N ARG A 644 20.90 7.40 -5.17
CA ARG A 644 22.00 7.05 -6.09
C ARG A 644 21.65 7.42 -7.54
N GLU A 645 22.64 7.39 -8.44
CA GLU A 645 22.38 7.57 -9.88
C GLU A 645 21.35 6.53 -10.39
N GLY A 646 20.35 7.01 -11.12
CA GLY A 646 19.24 6.22 -11.66
C GLY A 646 18.05 6.02 -10.71
N ASP A 647 18.07 6.57 -9.50
CA ASP A 647 16.86 6.74 -8.69
C ASP A 647 15.97 7.83 -9.30
N MET A 648 14.66 7.66 -9.18
CA MET A 648 13.65 8.62 -9.57
C MET A 648 12.94 9.15 -8.32
N ILE A 649 12.66 10.45 -8.28
CA ILE A 649 11.92 11.11 -7.21
C ILE A 649 10.61 11.62 -7.81
N ILE A 650 9.51 11.37 -7.13
CA ILE A 650 8.18 11.86 -7.50
C ILE A 650 7.64 12.62 -6.30
N ALA A 651 7.64 13.95 -6.36
CA ALA A 651 6.90 14.80 -5.42
C ALA A 651 5.55 15.17 -6.05
N ALA A 652 4.46 15.09 -5.29
CA ALA A 652 3.12 15.29 -5.80
C ALA A 652 2.11 15.77 -4.73
N THR A 653 1.04 16.38 -5.21
CA THR A 653 -0.15 16.75 -4.44
C THR A 653 -1.12 15.57 -4.27
N ASP A 654 -2.16 15.73 -3.46
CA ASP A 654 -3.08 14.66 -3.09
C ASP A 654 -3.83 14.09 -4.31
N GLY A 655 -4.18 14.90 -5.32
CA GLY A 655 -4.82 14.46 -6.56
C GLY A 655 -4.06 13.36 -7.34
N VAL A 656 -2.76 13.17 -7.09
CA VAL A 656 -2.03 11.96 -7.51
C VAL A 656 -2.17 10.84 -6.47
N SER A 657 -1.84 11.14 -5.22
CA SER A 657 -1.74 10.19 -4.10
C SER A 657 -3.06 9.48 -3.78
N ASP A 658 -4.20 10.14 -4.03
CA ASP A 658 -5.56 9.66 -3.83
C ASP A 658 -6.08 8.78 -4.97
N ASN A 659 -5.47 8.87 -6.17
CA ASN A 659 -5.95 8.23 -7.40
C ASN A 659 -5.02 7.13 -7.93
N VAL A 660 -3.73 7.20 -7.60
CA VAL A 660 -2.67 6.30 -8.11
C VAL A 660 -1.96 5.63 -6.94
N PHE A 661 -1.95 4.30 -6.90
CA PHE A 661 -1.18 3.59 -5.85
C PHE A 661 0.33 3.78 -6.09
N PRO A 662 1.18 3.85 -5.05
CA PRO A 662 2.61 4.14 -5.20
C PRO A 662 3.34 3.21 -6.19
N ASN A 663 3.00 1.93 -6.21
CA ASN A 663 3.59 0.95 -7.13
C ASN A 663 3.12 1.15 -8.58
N GLU A 664 1.93 1.73 -8.80
CA GLU A 664 1.46 2.12 -10.14
C GLU A 664 2.23 3.35 -10.63
N ALA A 665 2.40 4.37 -9.78
CA ALA A 665 3.22 5.55 -10.09
C ALA A 665 4.67 5.16 -10.41
N ALA A 666 5.28 4.29 -9.59
CA ALA A 666 6.60 3.73 -9.83
C ALA A 666 6.66 2.99 -11.18
N THR A 667 5.67 2.15 -11.50
CA THR A 667 5.61 1.41 -12.77
C THR A 667 5.46 2.33 -13.99
N VAL A 668 4.64 3.39 -13.88
CA VAL A 668 4.49 4.41 -14.95
C VAL A 668 5.80 5.15 -15.17
N ALA A 669 6.43 5.64 -14.10
CA ALA A 669 7.72 6.34 -14.17
C ALA A 669 8.83 5.45 -14.76
N ALA A 670 9.03 4.26 -14.20
CA ALA A 670 10.03 3.30 -14.63
C ALA A 670 9.86 2.88 -16.09
N THR A 671 8.63 2.64 -16.53
CA THR A 671 8.35 2.21 -17.91
C THR A 671 8.53 3.36 -18.92
N LEU A 672 8.11 4.58 -18.59
CA LEU A 672 8.34 5.74 -19.46
C LEU A 672 9.85 6.08 -19.56
N ARG A 673 10.58 6.02 -18.44
CA ARG A 673 12.04 6.15 -18.42
C ARG A 673 12.73 5.05 -19.24
N LYS A 674 12.32 3.79 -19.09
CA LYS A 674 12.81 2.64 -19.89
C LYS A 674 12.50 2.76 -21.38
N ARG A 675 11.50 3.56 -21.78
CA ARG A 675 11.19 3.94 -23.17
C ARG A 675 11.93 5.20 -23.65
N GLY A 676 12.87 5.75 -22.87
CA GLY A 676 13.68 6.91 -23.24
C GLY A 676 12.94 8.26 -23.19
N CYS A 677 11.73 8.32 -22.62
CA CYS A 677 10.99 9.56 -22.49
C CYS A 677 11.70 10.50 -21.48
N LYS A 678 12.04 11.75 -21.87
CA LYS A 678 12.67 12.75 -20.96
C LYS A 678 11.77 13.07 -19.73
N PRO A 679 12.35 13.52 -18.59
CA PRO A 679 11.64 13.90 -17.35
C PRO A 679 10.30 14.61 -17.53
N GLN A 680 10.23 15.61 -18.40
CA GLN A 680 8.99 16.36 -18.70
C GLN A 680 7.83 15.48 -19.16
N LYS A 681 8.11 14.47 -19.98
CA LYS A 681 7.10 13.50 -20.46
C LYS A 681 6.75 12.47 -19.39
N ILE A 682 7.64 12.21 -18.44
CA ILE A 682 7.38 11.33 -17.28
C ILE A 682 6.45 12.04 -16.29
N ALA A 683 6.73 13.30 -15.95
CA ALA A 683 5.85 14.13 -15.10
C ALA A 683 4.43 14.22 -15.69
N GLN A 684 4.32 14.53 -16.99
CA GLN A 684 3.04 14.51 -17.72
C GLN A 684 2.36 13.13 -17.70
N GLY A 685 3.14 12.03 -17.77
CA GLY A 685 2.60 10.67 -17.74
C GLY A 685 2.01 10.29 -16.39
N LEU A 686 2.66 10.69 -15.30
CA LEU A 686 2.15 10.53 -13.94
C LEU A 686 0.87 11.36 -13.74
N ALA A 687 0.87 12.64 -14.15
CA ALA A 687 -0.28 13.53 -14.04
C ALA A 687 -1.48 13.06 -14.89
N HIS A 688 -1.28 12.66 -16.15
CA HIS A 688 -2.38 12.13 -16.97
C HIS A 688 -2.87 10.75 -16.54
N PHE A 689 -2.02 9.90 -15.95
CA PHE A 689 -2.49 8.65 -15.34
C PHE A 689 -3.36 8.93 -14.11
N ALA A 690 -2.93 9.85 -13.25
CA ALA A 690 -3.74 10.32 -12.12
C ALA A 690 -5.08 10.91 -12.60
N GLN A 691 -5.08 11.76 -13.63
CA GLN A 691 -6.29 12.31 -14.23
C GLN A 691 -7.24 11.22 -14.76
N GLN A 692 -6.72 10.22 -15.46
CA GLN A 692 -7.53 9.09 -15.96
C GLN A 692 -8.15 8.29 -14.81
N ARG A 693 -7.43 8.13 -13.68
CA ARG A 693 -7.91 7.44 -12.48
C ARG A 693 -8.91 8.29 -11.70
N ALA A 694 -8.71 9.61 -11.61
CA ALA A 694 -9.61 10.57 -10.99
C ALA A 694 -10.98 10.64 -11.68
N HIS A 695 -11.02 10.56 -13.00
CA HIS A 695 -12.26 10.48 -13.79
C HIS A 695 -12.92 9.09 -13.80
N ALA A 696 -12.36 8.06 -13.15
CA ALA A 696 -12.98 6.72 -13.13
C ALA A 696 -14.20 6.71 -12.19
N PRO A 697 -15.43 6.43 -12.69
CA PRO A 697 -16.66 6.53 -11.90
C PRO A 697 -16.91 5.33 -10.97
N SER A 698 -16.00 4.35 -10.95
CA SER A 698 -16.07 3.17 -10.09
C SER A 698 -14.70 2.49 -9.95
N GLY A 699 -14.56 1.64 -8.93
CA GLY A 699 -13.35 0.86 -8.66
C GLY A 699 -12.42 1.46 -7.59
N MET A 700 -11.44 0.67 -7.17
CA MET A 700 -10.58 1.02 -6.04
C MET A 700 -9.49 2.03 -6.42
N SER A 701 -9.55 3.21 -5.82
CA SER A 701 -8.48 4.21 -5.72
C SER A 701 -7.90 4.18 -4.29
N PRO A 702 -6.68 4.73 -4.07
CA PRO A 702 -6.14 4.96 -2.72
C PRO A 702 -7.12 5.69 -1.78
N PHE A 703 -7.77 6.76 -2.26
CA PHE A 703 -8.77 7.50 -1.50
C PHE A 703 -10.00 6.65 -1.16
N ALA A 704 -10.54 5.93 -2.14
CA ALA A 704 -11.69 5.04 -1.92
C ALA A 704 -11.38 3.93 -0.91
N LEU A 705 -10.13 3.43 -0.87
CA LEU A 705 -9.68 2.44 0.10
C LEU A 705 -9.58 3.07 1.51
N ALA A 706 -8.93 4.22 1.65
CA ALA A 706 -8.78 4.91 2.92
C ALA A 706 -10.13 5.40 3.49
N ALA A 707 -11.04 5.89 2.64
CA ALA A 707 -12.39 6.30 3.03
C ALA A 707 -13.20 5.14 3.63
N ARG A 708 -13.09 3.93 3.05
CA ARG A 708 -13.74 2.71 3.58
C ARG A 708 -13.11 2.19 4.87
N GLN A 709 -11.83 2.48 5.11
CA GLN A 709 -11.12 2.10 6.34
C GLN A 709 -11.36 3.07 7.51
N GLN A 710 -11.48 4.36 7.22
CA GLN A 710 -11.48 5.43 8.23
C GLN A 710 -12.85 6.13 8.42
N THR A 711 -13.83 5.86 7.56
CA THR A 711 -15.18 6.43 7.64
C THR A 711 -16.26 5.37 7.46
N LYS A 712 -17.53 5.73 7.71
CA LYS A 712 -18.70 4.89 7.39
C LYS A 712 -19.21 5.09 5.95
N HIS A 713 -18.53 5.87 5.12
CA HIS A 713 -18.97 6.19 3.76
C HIS A 713 -18.27 5.30 2.73
N ILE A 714 -19.07 4.66 1.88
CA ILE A 714 -18.56 3.94 0.71
C ILE A 714 -18.29 4.96 -0.39
N PHE A 715 -17.03 5.33 -0.57
CA PHE A 715 -16.55 5.99 -1.77
C PHE A 715 -16.13 4.91 -2.79
N ASP A 716 -16.34 5.15 -4.08
CA ASP A 716 -15.94 4.26 -5.19
C ASP A 716 -15.56 5.13 -6.41
N GLY A 717 -14.57 4.68 -7.19
CA GLY A 717 -13.97 5.51 -8.24
C GLY A 717 -12.83 6.41 -7.73
N GLY A 718 -12.46 7.39 -8.56
CA GLY A 718 -11.44 8.39 -8.25
C GLY A 718 -12.00 9.63 -7.54
N LYS A 719 -11.12 10.40 -6.90
CA LYS A 719 -11.41 11.76 -6.40
C LYS A 719 -10.89 12.75 -7.42
N LEU A 720 -11.78 13.59 -7.96
CA LEU A 720 -11.38 14.70 -8.82
C LEU A 720 -10.81 15.83 -7.96
N ASP A 721 -9.58 16.26 -8.26
CA ASP A 721 -8.97 17.46 -7.70
C ASP A 721 -7.95 18.04 -8.69
N ASP A 722 -7.17 19.05 -8.27
CA ASP A 722 -5.96 19.47 -8.98
C ASP A 722 -4.88 18.39 -8.90
N ILE A 723 -4.03 18.29 -9.93
CA ILE A 723 -3.01 17.23 -10.03
C ILE A 723 -1.67 17.84 -10.40
N THR A 724 -0.73 17.85 -9.45
CA THR A 724 0.65 18.32 -9.66
C THR A 724 1.68 17.25 -9.36
N VAL A 725 2.67 17.17 -10.23
CA VAL A 725 3.84 16.29 -10.14
C VAL A 725 5.10 17.09 -10.44
N VAL A 726 6.09 17.05 -9.54
CA VAL A 726 7.49 17.28 -9.89
C VAL A 726 8.20 15.93 -9.92
N PHE A 727 8.71 15.57 -11.08
CA PHE A 727 9.54 14.39 -11.30
C PHE A 727 11.00 14.82 -11.41
N ALA A 728 11.89 14.11 -10.71
CA ALA A 728 13.34 14.29 -10.84
C ALA A 728 14.03 12.94 -11.02
N GLU A 729 15.05 12.89 -11.88
CA GLU A 729 15.97 11.75 -11.95
C GLU A 729 17.34 12.12 -11.34
N CYS A 730 17.83 11.30 -10.42
CA CYS A 730 19.19 11.42 -9.89
C CYS A 730 20.19 11.00 -10.97
N VAL A 731 20.99 11.93 -11.47
CA VAL A 731 22.02 11.71 -12.50
C VAL A 731 23.41 12.01 -11.92
N ALA A 732 24.49 11.45 -12.49
CA ALA A 732 25.83 11.95 -12.19
C ALA A 732 25.93 13.45 -12.56
N ALA A 733 26.57 14.27 -11.73
CA ALA A 733 26.64 15.72 -11.96
C ALA A 733 27.28 16.10 -13.30
N SER A 734 28.18 15.27 -13.85
CA SER A 734 28.74 15.42 -15.20
C SER A 734 27.77 15.14 -16.36
N ARG A 735 26.49 14.80 -16.07
CA ARG A 735 25.42 14.51 -17.04
C ARG A 735 24.22 15.45 -16.92
N ALA A 736 24.24 16.42 -16.01
CA ALA A 736 23.18 17.42 -15.92
C ALA A 736 23.22 18.34 -17.17
N GLU A 737 22.20 18.25 -18.04
CA GLU A 737 21.98 19.28 -19.05
C GLU A 737 21.60 20.59 -18.33
N PRO A 738 22.23 21.75 -18.62
CA PRO A 738 21.80 23.03 -18.09
C PRO A 738 20.38 23.32 -18.58
N GLY A 739 19.44 23.50 -17.65
CA GLY A 739 18.02 23.61 -17.96
C GLY A 739 17.69 24.79 -18.88
N PRO A 740 16.69 24.67 -19.76
CA PRO A 740 16.19 25.80 -20.52
C PRO A 740 15.62 26.86 -19.56
N GLN A 741 16.06 28.11 -19.70
CA GLN A 741 15.56 29.23 -18.90
C GLN A 741 14.05 29.43 -19.14
N SER A 742 13.23 28.91 -18.22
CA SER A 742 11.79 29.14 -18.23
C SER A 742 11.50 30.60 -17.92
N LYS A 743 11.04 31.37 -18.91
CA LYS A 743 10.36 32.63 -18.65
C LYS A 743 9.03 32.31 -17.97
N LEU A 744 8.84 32.86 -16.77
CA LEU A 744 7.56 32.92 -16.05
C LEU A 744 6.68 34.05 -16.61
#